data_AF-E0MMQ3-F1
#
_entry.id   AF-E0MMQ3-F1
#
_cell.length_a   1.000
_cell.length_b   1.000
_cell.length_c   1.000
_cell.angle_alpha   90.00
_cell.angle_beta   90.00
_cell.angle_gamma   90.00
#
_symmetry.space_group_name_H-M   'P 1'
#
loop_
_entity.id
_entity.type
_entity.pdbx_description
1 polymer ?
#
loop_
_entity_poly.entity_id
_entity_poly.type
_entity_poly.pdbx_seq_one_letter_code
_entity_poly.pdbx_strand_id
1 'polypeptide(L)'
;MRRTITSYPTSWLTTGSLALALSAGAVAQAQAASVFGICIPGTTCESVEDDQASGFIDPKRYDVEFIFEPLDGREVDSDVKAALKSASGLYSGREQPVAGSAGLISRAKGDYRSILAGMYNNALYGGEISILVNGISAAEIEAGRSLPERSQVTIRVTPGPTYRFGKADVQNAAPPTNDESDVTKSFADINFTAGARAKAGTVRNAGRLAVEQWKQQGHALARVEGQEAVAVHPDQQLNVTLRMDPGPVAYYDAVDVSGTKDMDPEFVAYMTGLKPGEEYDPDDLERARKRLDRLGVFSTRKFELGKSLGSNGLLPVSLTVAERKKRRIGVGATLSSIDGIGVETYWLHRNLFGKAERLRLDASIGGVGGGIGETATVDPEEFDYNLAATFTKPGVFTPDTDLVTNVFAKRDFNETFTETSTGGSVKLTNYVTDSLTVGVGMFGEYGKFEDAFGTRNFATTGLLGELLFDNRRDKLDPKQGFYVELDAKPFYEAEFGNAGGRFTAEGRTYFGFGEEKKTVLAVRGKVGTLLGPPISETPPDLLFLAGGGASVRGYGFKTIGITAANGQTAGGRSLLEGSVELRQRFGGNFGAVAFVDVGTVGSDSFSGFDEDLQVGVGLGVRYYTGLGPIRLDVAIPLDPGSDDAGFAIYAGIGQAF
;
A
#
# COMPACT_ATOMS: atom_id res chain seq x y z
N MET A 1 -58.16 19.49 53.73
CA MET A 1 -58.29 20.47 54.84
C MET A 1 -57.15 21.49 54.73
N ARG A 2 -57.18 22.58 55.52
CA ARG A 2 -56.19 23.69 55.66
C ARG A 2 -54.70 23.21 55.66
N ARG A 3 -53.66 23.98 55.24
CA ARG A 3 -53.55 25.37 54.70
C ARG A 3 -52.15 25.68 54.07
N THR A 4 -52.12 26.36 52.92
CA THR A 4 -51.23 27.50 52.47
C THR A 4 -49.67 27.54 52.60
N ILE A 5 -49.00 27.97 51.50
CA ILE A 5 -47.87 28.96 51.39
C ILE A 5 -46.45 28.48 51.84
N THR A 6 -45.26 28.73 51.21
CA THR A 6 -44.70 29.40 49.97
C THR A 6 -43.22 28.92 49.77
N SER A 7 -42.35 29.26 48.76
CA SER A 7 -42.34 30.01 47.46
C SER A 7 -41.05 29.69 46.65
N TYR A 8 -40.91 30.24 45.42
CA TYR A 8 -39.70 30.33 44.57
C TYR A 8 -38.88 31.64 44.84
N PRO A 9 -37.75 32.00 44.15
CA PRO A 9 -36.96 31.32 43.07
C PRO A 9 -35.39 31.32 43.29
N THR A 10 -34.62 30.92 42.25
CA THR A 10 -33.20 31.28 41.94
C THR A 10 -32.06 30.84 42.91
N SER A 11 -30.78 30.66 42.52
CA SER A 11 -30.08 30.65 41.21
C SER A 11 -28.63 30.11 41.30
N TRP A 12 -28.18 29.39 40.27
CA TRP A 12 -26.81 29.34 39.71
C TRP A 12 -25.61 28.75 40.51
N LEU A 13 -24.66 28.21 39.74
CA LEU A 13 -23.22 27.97 40.02
C LEU A 13 -22.79 27.21 41.29
N THR A 14 -22.39 25.95 41.11
CA THR A 14 -21.28 25.33 41.86
C THR A 14 -20.29 24.67 40.92
N THR A 15 -19.00 24.99 41.07
CA THR A 15 -17.90 24.43 40.27
C THR A 15 -17.56 23.01 40.71
N GLY A 16 -17.80 22.04 39.83
CA GLY A 16 -17.48 20.63 40.05
C GLY A 16 -15.99 20.31 39.85
N SER A 17 -15.14 20.61 40.83
CA SER A 17 -13.72 20.23 40.81
C SER A 17 -13.55 18.70 40.79
N LEU A 18 -13.22 18.13 39.63
CA LEU A 18 -13.07 16.68 39.47
C LEU A 18 -11.73 16.18 40.04
N ALA A 19 -11.71 15.86 41.33
CA ALA A 19 -10.54 15.31 41.99
C ALA A 19 -10.22 13.88 41.51
N LEU A 20 -8.98 13.63 41.05
CA LEU A 20 -8.52 12.28 40.74
C LEU A 20 -8.38 11.45 42.02
N ALA A 21 -9.35 10.58 42.28
CA ALA A 21 -9.26 9.55 43.31
C ALA A 21 -8.39 8.39 42.84
N LEU A 22 -7.08 8.44 43.13
CA LEU A 22 -6.15 7.32 42.91
C LEU A 22 -6.46 6.15 43.87
N SER A 23 -7.33 5.24 43.44
CA SER A 23 -7.58 3.97 44.13
C SER A 23 -6.48 2.96 43.80
N ALA A 24 -5.61 2.69 44.78
CA ALA A 24 -4.52 1.72 44.66
C ALA A 24 -5.06 0.26 44.68
N GLY A 25 -5.49 -0.24 43.53
CA GLY A 25 -5.75 -1.66 43.31
C GLY A 25 -4.45 -2.44 43.15
N ALA A 26 -4.27 -3.53 43.92
CA ALA A 26 -3.06 -4.34 43.86
C ALA A 26 -2.93 -5.07 42.52
N VAL A 27 -1.89 -4.72 41.74
CA VAL A 27 -1.55 -5.40 40.47
C VAL A 27 -0.72 -6.63 40.79
N ALA A 28 -1.17 -7.81 40.34
CA ALA A 28 -0.39 -9.04 40.44
C ALA A 28 0.91 -8.93 39.62
N GLN A 29 2.02 -9.50 40.10
CA GLN A 29 3.33 -9.38 39.48
C GLN A 29 3.35 -9.96 38.06
N ALA A 30 3.27 -9.08 37.06
CA ALA A 30 3.55 -9.42 35.67
C ALA A 30 5.07 -9.47 35.45
N GLN A 31 5.60 -10.62 35.04
CA GLN A 31 6.99 -10.74 34.63
C GLN A 31 7.22 -9.97 33.31
N ALA A 32 7.99 -8.89 33.37
CA ALA A 32 8.33 -8.09 32.20
C ALA A 32 9.57 -8.67 31.50
N ALA A 33 9.40 -9.19 30.29
CA ALA A 33 10.53 -9.49 29.41
C ALA A 33 11.21 -8.18 28.96
N SER A 34 12.54 -8.12 29.01
CA SER A 34 13.28 -6.92 28.62
C SER A 34 13.28 -6.73 27.10
N VAL A 35 13.12 -5.48 26.67
CA VAL A 35 13.17 -5.08 25.26
C VAL A 35 14.17 -3.92 25.16
N PHE A 36 15.21 -4.09 24.32
CA PHE A 36 16.32 -3.16 24.11
C PHE A 36 17.23 -2.82 25.31
N GLY A 37 17.20 -3.59 26.40
CA GLY A 37 18.35 -3.74 27.31
C GLY A 37 18.74 -2.54 28.19
N ILE A 38 17.85 -1.57 28.41
CA ILE A 38 18.09 -0.42 29.28
C ILE A 38 17.54 -0.72 30.69
N CYS A 39 18.41 -0.87 31.70
CA CYS A 39 18.00 -0.88 33.11
C CYS A 39 17.64 0.53 33.58
N ILE A 40 16.53 0.66 34.32
CA ILE A 40 16.04 1.94 34.85
C ILE A 40 16.74 2.25 36.19
N PRO A 41 17.15 3.50 36.47
CA PRO A 41 17.72 3.88 37.76
C PRO A 41 16.72 3.61 38.91
N GLY A 42 17.08 2.71 39.82
CA GLY A 42 16.28 2.36 41.01
C GLY A 42 15.81 0.91 41.08
N THR A 43 15.94 0.12 40.01
CA THR A 43 15.63 -1.34 40.04
C THR A 43 16.91 -2.17 40.02
N THR A 44 17.03 -3.13 40.95
CA THR A 44 18.07 -4.16 40.92
C THR A 44 17.83 -5.12 39.76
N CYS A 45 18.61 -4.98 38.69
CA CYS A 45 18.63 -5.93 37.58
C CYS A 45 19.35 -7.22 38.02
N GLU A 46 18.62 -8.08 38.72
CA GLU A 46 19.11 -9.36 39.26
C GLU A 46 19.37 -10.33 38.09
N SER A 47 20.63 -10.75 37.93
CA SER A 47 21.03 -11.68 36.87
C SER A 47 20.62 -13.10 37.25
N VAL A 48 19.67 -13.68 36.51
CA VAL A 48 19.38 -15.11 36.58
C VAL A 48 20.62 -15.86 36.06
N GLU A 49 21.32 -16.53 36.96
CA GLU A 49 22.37 -17.49 36.61
C GLU A 49 21.70 -18.73 35.99
N ASP A 50 21.70 -18.81 34.66
CA ASP A 50 21.18 -19.97 33.92
C ASP A 50 22.19 -21.11 33.99
N ASP A 51 22.16 -21.84 35.11
CA ASP A 51 23.09 -22.94 35.43
C ASP A 51 22.73 -24.20 34.62
N GLN A 52 22.96 -24.10 33.31
CA GLN A 52 22.88 -25.18 32.32
C GLN A 52 24.19 -25.24 31.53
N ALA A 53 24.84 -26.41 31.58
CA ALA A 53 26.22 -26.60 31.12
C ALA A 53 26.38 -26.60 29.58
N SER A 54 26.20 -25.43 28.95
CA SER A 54 26.70 -25.17 27.60
C SER A 54 28.18 -24.80 27.68
N GLY A 55 29.06 -25.73 27.29
CA GLY A 55 30.51 -25.51 27.34
C GLY A 55 30.92 -24.31 26.49
N PHE A 56 31.69 -23.38 27.06
CA PHE A 56 32.13 -22.14 26.42
C PHE A 56 32.76 -22.40 25.04
N ILE A 57 32.02 -22.08 23.98
CA ILE A 57 32.52 -22.18 22.60
C ILE A 57 33.39 -20.95 22.32
N ASP A 58 34.64 -21.01 22.76
CA ASP A 58 35.66 -19.96 22.67
C ASP A 58 35.65 -19.21 21.31
N PRO A 59 35.24 -17.93 21.27
CA PRO A 59 34.94 -17.22 20.03
C PRO A 59 36.20 -16.85 19.24
N LYS A 60 36.50 -17.64 18.20
CA LYS A 60 37.68 -17.45 17.35
C LYS A 60 37.53 -16.27 16.41
N ARG A 61 38.58 -15.46 16.30
CA ARG A 61 38.75 -14.42 15.28
C ARG A 61 39.61 -14.95 14.13
N TYR A 62 39.49 -14.33 12.97
CA TYR A 62 40.35 -14.64 11.84
C TYR A 62 40.57 -13.41 10.95
N ASP A 63 41.72 -13.36 10.32
CA ASP A 63 42.01 -12.42 9.23
C ASP A 63 41.85 -13.17 7.91
N VAL A 64 41.19 -12.58 6.92
CA VAL A 64 40.95 -13.21 5.62
C VAL A 64 41.54 -12.40 4.47
N GLU A 65 42.47 -13.03 3.77
CA GLU A 65 43.05 -12.56 2.53
C GLU A 65 42.32 -13.25 1.36
N PHE A 66 41.89 -12.47 0.35
CA PHE A 66 41.21 -13.01 -0.84
C PHE A 66 42.00 -12.61 -2.08
N ILE A 67 42.73 -13.58 -2.62
CA ILE A 67 43.63 -13.49 -3.77
C ILE A 67 42.90 -14.01 -5.01
N PHE A 68 43.02 -13.28 -6.12
CA PHE A 68 42.59 -13.73 -7.43
C PHE A 68 43.83 -13.99 -8.29
N GLU A 69 43.97 -15.22 -8.78
CA GLU A 69 45.08 -15.61 -9.64
C GLU A 69 44.68 -15.37 -11.12
N PRO A 70 45.57 -14.80 -11.95
CA PRO A 70 45.24 -14.41 -13.33
C PRO A 70 45.14 -15.64 -14.25
N LEU A 71 44.09 -15.69 -15.07
CA LEU A 71 43.91 -16.74 -16.07
C LEU A 71 44.61 -16.31 -17.38
N ASP A 72 45.52 -17.14 -17.90
CA ASP A 72 46.30 -16.88 -19.13
C ASP A 72 46.99 -15.49 -19.14
N GLY A 73 47.44 -15.04 -17.97
CA GLY A 73 48.05 -13.71 -17.77
C GLY A 73 47.08 -12.53 -17.82
N ARG A 74 45.76 -12.78 -17.92
CA ARG A 74 44.72 -11.75 -17.87
C ARG A 74 44.24 -11.52 -16.45
N GLU A 75 44.07 -10.26 -16.08
CA GLU A 75 43.52 -9.90 -14.78
C GLU A 75 42.03 -10.25 -14.69
N VAL A 76 41.58 -10.69 -13.51
CA VAL A 76 40.15 -10.98 -13.27
C VAL A 76 39.35 -9.67 -13.23
N ASP A 77 38.22 -9.67 -13.93
CA ASP A 77 37.22 -8.60 -14.00
C ASP A 77 36.78 -8.10 -12.59
N SER A 78 36.56 -6.78 -12.44
CA SER A 78 36.20 -6.14 -11.17
C SER A 78 34.89 -6.66 -10.57
N ASP A 79 33.91 -6.94 -11.42
CA ASP A 79 32.57 -7.32 -11.02
C ASP A 79 32.57 -8.80 -10.64
N VAL A 80 33.37 -9.61 -11.33
CA VAL A 80 33.67 -10.99 -10.94
C VAL A 80 34.40 -11.05 -9.59
N LYS A 81 35.42 -10.21 -9.37
CA LYS A 81 36.10 -10.09 -8.07
C LYS A 81 35.12 -9.72 -6.95
N ALA A 82 34.25 -8.74 -7.20
CA ALA A 82 33.25 -8.30 -6.22
C ALA A 82 32.20 -9.39 -5.93
N ALA A 83 31.67 -10.05 -6.95
CA ALA A 83 30.67 -11.11 -6.80
C ALA A 83 31.24 -12.33 -6.04
N LEU A 84 32.47 -12.75 -6.33
CA LEU A 84 33.11 -13.89 -5.66
C LEU A 84 33.52 -13.56 -4.21
N LYS A 85 33.92 -12.31 -3.92
CA LYS A 85 34.08 -11.82 -2.54
C LYS A 85 32.75 -11.79 -1.77
N SER A 86 31.66 -11.36 -2.41
CA SER A 86 30.31 -11.34 -1.82
C SER A 86 29.75 -12.74 -1.56
N ALA A 87 30.14 -13.72 -2.38
CA ALA A 87 29.76 -15.13 -2.20
C ALA A 87 30.51 -15.84 -1.05
N SER A 88 31.58 -15.26 -0.50
CA SER A 88 32.37 -15.84 0.59
C SER A 88 31.80 -15.46 1.97
N GLY A 89 31.42 -16.46 2.76
CA GLY A 89 31.02 -16.32 4.15
C GLY A 89 32.19 -15.97 5.07
N LEU A 90 33.41 -16.39 4.72
CA LEU A 90 34.65 -15.95 5.37
C LEU A 90 34.87 -14.45 5.15
N TYR A 91 34.84 -13.97 3.91
CA TYR A 91 35.14 -12.59 3.56
C TYR A 91 34.07 -11.59 4.01
N SER A 92 32.79 -11.95 3.89
CA SER A 92 31.68 -11.15 4.41
C SER A 92 31.65 -11.13 5.94
N GLY A 93 31.87 -12.26 6.60
CA GLY A 93 31.86 -12.41 8.06
C GLY A 93 33.14 -12.00 8.80
N ARG A 94 34.17 -11.47 8.12
CA ARG A 94 35.53 -11.23 8.64
C ARG A 94 35.63 -10.35 9.90
N GLU A 95 34.67 -9.46 10.11
CA GLU A 95 34.63 -8.54 11.25
C GLU A 95 33.93 -9.15 12.49
N GLN A 96 33.33 -10.34 12.33
CA GLN A 96 32.60 -11.05 13.39
C GLN A 96 33.36 -12.31 13.83
N PRO A 97 33.51 -12.57 15.14
CA PRO A 97 34.05 -13.84 15.61
C PRO A 97 33.12 -15.01 15.26
N VAL A 98 33.68 -16.21 15.19
CA VAL A 98 32.96 -17.46 14.95
C VAL A 98 32.97 -18.36 16.18
N ALA A 99 31.92 -19.16 16.33
CA ALA A 99 31.76 -20.11 17.43
C ALA A 99 32.79 -21.25 17.34
N GLY A 100 33.95 -21.02 17.96
CA GLY A 100 35.01 -22.03 18.10
C GLY A 100 35.77 -22.35 16.82
N SER A 101 36.79 -23.17 16.99
CA SER A 101 37.59 -23.73 15.89
C SER A 101 36.70 -24.49 14.90
N ALA A 102 35.74 -25.29 15.40
CA ALA A 102 34.77 -26.02 14.59
C ALA A 102 33.89 -25.08 13.72
N GLY A 103 33.46 -23.94 14.26
CA GLY A 103 32.72 -22.92 13.50
C GLY A 103 33.56 -22.30 12.37
N LEU A 104 34.84 -22.02 12.62
CA LEU A 104 35.76 -21.52 11.58
C LEU A 104 36.01 -22.57 10.49
N ILE A 105 36.26 -23.83 10.87
CA ILE A 105 36.47 -24.94 9.95
C ILE A 105 35.21 -25.19 9.10
N SER A 106 34.03 -25.17 9.72
CA SER A 106 32.75 -25.34 9.01
C SER A 106 32.47 -24.19 8.04
N ARG A 107 32.78 -22.93 8.41
CA ARG A 107 32.66 -21.77 7.51
C ARG A 107 33.64 -21.90 6.33
N ALA A 108 34.89 -22.27 6.58
CA ALA A 108 35.90 -22.45 5.53
C ALA A 108 35.59 -23.61 4.58
N LYS A 109 35.08 -24.74 5.09
CA LYS A 109 34.60 -25.85 4.23
C LYS A 109 33.32 -25.49 3.46
N GLY A 110 32.46 -24.65 4.03
CA GLY A 110 31.27 -24.12 3.35
C GLY A 110 31.60 -23.21 2.16
N ASP A 111 32.60 -22.34 2.31
CA ASP A 111 32.95 -21.33 1.32
C ASP A 111 33.37 -21.90 -0.05
N TYR A 112 33.95 -23.10 -0.13
CA TYR A 112 34.17 -23.78 -1.41
C TYR A 112 32.88 -23.89 -2.24
N ARG A 113 31.75 -24.24 -1.61
CA ARG A 113 30.46 -24.36 -2.29
C ARG A 113 29.88 -22.98 -2.65
N SER A 114 30.01 -22.02 -1.76
CA SER A 114 29.47 -20.66 -1.95
C SER A 114 30.21 -19.91 -3.07
N ILE A 115 31.54 -19.96 -3.08
CA ILE A 115 32.39 -19.37 -4.11
C ILE A 115 32.16 -20.06 -5.47
N LEU A 116 32.07 -21.40 -5.50
CA LEU A 116 31.76 -22.15 -6.73
C LEU A 116 30.36 -21.81 -7.29
N ALA A 117 29.36 -21.65 -6.43
CA ALA A 117 28.05 -21.15 -6.85
C ALA A 117 28.14 -19.70 -7.38
N GLY A 118 29.02 -18.87 -6.81
CA GLY A 118 29.36 -17.54 -7.31
C GLY A 118 29.99 -17.57 -8.72
N MET A 119 30.89 -18.53 -8.99
CA MET A 119 31.47 -18.75 -10.33
C MET A 119 30.39 -19.12 -11.34
N TYR A 120 29.59 -20.15 -11.05
CA TYR A 120 28.52 -20.63 -11.93
C TYR A 120 27.44 -19.56 -12.19
N ASN A 121 27.12 -18.71 -11.20
CA ASN A 121 26.20 -17.58 -11.39
C ASN A 121 26.78 -16.47 -12.29
N ASN A 122 28.10 -16.41 -12.47
CA ASN A 122 28.79 -15.53 -13.41
C ASN A 122 29.14 -16.21 -14.75
N ALA A 123 28.67 -17.45 -14.97
CA ALA A 123 28.97 -18.31 -16.11
C ALA A 123 30.45 -18.76 -16.20
N LEU A 124 31.14 -18.85 -15.07
CA LEU A 124 32.54 -19.29 -14.99
C LEU A 124 32.59 -20.76 -14.58
N TYR A 125 33.23 -21.62 -15.37
CA TYR A 125 33.30 -23.08 -15.13
C TYR A 125 34.71 -23.60 -15.35
N GLY A 126 35.09 -24.65 -14.60
CA GLY A 126 36.49 -25.10 -14.55
C GLY A 126 37.41 -24.11 -13.83
N GLY A 127 36.88 -23.31 -12.91
CA GLY A 127 37.68 -22.50 -11.99
C GLY A 127 38.17 -23.30 -10.78
N GLU A 128 39.29 -22.88 -10.22
CA GLU A 128 39.92 -23.50 -9.04
C GLU A 128 39.73 -22.63 -7.79
N ILE A 129 39.61 -23.30 -6.64
CA ILE A 129 39.44 -22.68 -5.32
C ILE A 129 40.39 -23.37 -4.34
N SER A 130 41.26 -22.61 -3.69
CA SER A 130 42.06 -23.06 -2.57
C SER A 130 41.76 -22.19 -1.35
N ILE A 131 41.44 -22.82 -0.22
CA ILE A 131 41.20 -22.13 1.05
C ILE A 131 42.19 -22.72 2.05
N LEU A 132 43.08 -21.90 2.56
CA LEU A 132 44.08 -22.28 3.56
C LEU A 132 43.72 -21.63 4.90
N VAL A 133 43.73 -22.40 5.99
CA VAL A 133 43.62 -21.90 7.36
C VAL A 133 44.94 -22.20 8.07
N ASN A 134 45.67 -21.15 8.48
CA ASN A 134 47.02 -21.23 9.03
C ASN A 134 47.98 -22.07 8.13
N GLY A 135 47.84 -21.91 6.80
CA GLY A 135 48.64 -22.62 5.79
C GLY A 135 48.15 -24.03 5.43
N ILE A 136 47.14 -24.58 6.12
CA ILE A 136 46.63 -25.94 5.89
C ILE A 136 45.33 -25.87 5.06
N SER A 137 45.21 -26.74 4.06
CA SER A 137 44.00 -26.91 3.23
C SER A 137 42.75 -27.08 4.10
N ALA A 138 41.78 -26.19 3.94
CA ALA A 138 40.57 -26.16 4.73
C ALA A 138 39.75 -27.45 4.57
N ALA A 139 39.85 -28.14 3.43
CA ALA A 139 39.24 -29.45 3.20
C ALA A 139 39.82 -30.55 4.11
N GLU A 140 41.14 -30.54 4.33
CA GLU A 140 41.90 -31.55 5.09
C GLU A 140 41.81 -31.39 6.61
N ILE A 141 41.42 -30.21 7.10
CA ILE A 141 41.32 -29.96 8.55
C ILE A 141 40.17 -30.78 9.16
N GLU A 142 40.51 -31.64 10.13
CA GLU A 142 39.54 -32.38 10.94
C GLU A 142 38.69 -31.44 11.81
N ALA A 143 37.40 -31.75 11.98
CA ALA A 143 36.44 -30.88 12.67
C ALA A 143 36.77 -30.65 14.17
N GLY A 144 37.49 -31.58 14.80
CA GLY A 144 37.95 -31.47 16.19
C GLY A 144 39.28 -30.71 16.36
N ARG A 145 39.91 -30.23 15.29
CA ARG A 145 41.22 -29.56 15.37
C ARG A 145 41.08 -28.20 16.07
N SER A 146 41.77 -28.04 17.19
CA SER A 146 41.90 -26.74 17.85
C SER A 146 42.69 -25.76 16.96
N LEU A 147 42.21 -24.52 16.88
CA LEU A 147 42.82 -23.41 16.15
C LEU A 147 43.16 -22.26 17.12
N PRO A 148 44.21 -21.47 16.84
CA PRO A 148 44.53 -20.26 17.62
C PRO A 148 43.36 -19.28 17.73
N GLU A 149 43.32 -18.48 18.79
CA GLU A 149 42.34 -17.39 19.00
C GLU A 149 42.19 -16.48 17.78
N ARG A 150 43.30 -16.21 17.08
CA ARG A 150 43.35 -15.48 15.82
C ARG A 150 44.04 -16.34 14.76
N SER A 151 43.29 -16.77 13.75
CA SER A 151 43.81 -17.59 12.64
C SER A 151 43.91 -16.80 11.34
N GLN A 152 44.93 -17.04 10.53
CA GLN A 152 45.03 -16.49 9.18
C GLN A 152 44.30 -17.39 8.19
N VAL A 153 43.49 -16.81 7.31
CA VAL A 153 42.75 -17.51 6.25
C VAL A 153 43.11 -16.90 4.91
N THR A 154 43.63 -17.71 3.98
CA THR A 154 43.93 -17.27 2.61
C THR A 154 43.02 -18.01 1.64
N ILE A 155 42.15 -17.27 0.97
CA ILE A 155 41.31 -17.74 -0.13
C ILE A 155 42.03 -17.37 -1.43
N ARG A 156 42.35 -18.36 -2.26
CA ARG A 156 42.88 -18.18 -3.62
C ARG A 156 41.88 -18.71 -4.62
N VAL A 157 41.61 -17.92 -5.66
CA VAL A 157 40.61 -18.25 -6.67
C VAL A 157 41.16 -17.96 -8.06
N THR A 158 41.12 -18.99 -8.91
CA THR A 158 41.40 -18.91 -10.35
C THR A 158 40.05 -19.09 -11.05
N PRO A 159 39.35 -18.04 -11.52
CA PRO A 159 37.91 -18.16 -11.81
C PRO A 159 37.53 -19.10 -12.97
N GLY A 160 38.47 -19.43 -13.87
CA GLY A 160 38.20 -20.15 -15.10
C GLY A 160 37.58 -19.25 -16.19
N PRO A 161 37.50 -19.74 -17.45
CA PRO A 161 36.95 -18.95 -18.55
C PRO A 161 35.43 -18.79 -18.47
N THR A 162 34.88 -17.83 -19.22
CA THR A 162 33.43 -17.56 -19.29
C THR A 162 32.76 -18.42 -20.35
N TYR A 163 31.77 -19.21 -19.94
CA TYR A 163 31.07 -20.15 -20.82
C TYR A 163 29.83 -19.52 -21.45
N ARG A 164 29.49 -20.02 -22.63
CA ARG A 164 28.22 -19.72 -23.31
C ARG A 164 27.35 -20.98 -23.37
N PHE A 165 26.04 -20.84 -23.52
CA PHE A 165 25.21 -22.01 -23.80
C PHE A 165 25.56 -22.54 -25.20
N GLY A 166 26.02 -23.78 -25.31
CA GLY A 166 26.11 -24.46 -26.62
C GLY A 166 24.72 -24.97 -27.03
N LYS A 167 24.07 -25.63 -26.08
CA LYS A 167 22.66 -26.03 -26.10
C LYS A 167 21.93 -25.40 -24.91
N ALA A 168 20.77 -24.80 -25.16
CA ALA A 168 19.80 -24.40 -24.15
C ALA A 168 18.43 -24.94 -24.62
N ASP A 169 18.01 -26.06 -24.05
CA ASP A 169 16.87 -26.86 -24.52
C ASP A 169 15.87 -27.11 -23.40
N VAL A 170 14.57 -27.07 -23.73
CA VAL A 170 13.44 -27.39 -22.84
C VAL A 170 12.57 -28.41 -23.56
N GLN A 171 12.84 -29.67 -23.27
CA GLN A 171 12.10 -30.80 -23.80
C GLN A 171 10.73 -30.88 -23.13
N ASN A 172 9.69 -31.02 -23.95
CA ASN A 172 8.30 -30.90 -23.53
C ASN A 172 7.99 -29.52 -22.90
N ALA A 173 8.51 -28.44 -23.49
CA ALA A 173 8.02 -27.09 -23.18
C ALA A 173 6.53 -26.94 -23.54
N ALA A 174 5.82 -26.06 -22.84
CA ALA A 174 4.43 -25.76 -23.15
C ALA A 174 4.29 -25.21 -24.58
N PRO A 175 3.20 -25.55 -25.31
CA PRO A 175 2.91 -24.91 -26.59
C PRO A 175 2.64 -23.40 -26.41
N PRO A 176 2.75 -22.60 -27.48
CA PRO A 176 2.25 -21.22 -27.44
C PRO A 176 0.74 -21.21 -27.16
N THR A 177 0.33 -20.42 -26.17
CA THR A 177 -1.08 -20.06 -25.94
C THR A 177 -1.52 -18.96 -26.92
N ASN A 178 -2.82 -18.90 -27.19
CA ASN A 178 -3.46 -17.81 -27.93
C ASN A 178 -4.28 -16.89 -27.00
N ASP A 179 -4.39 -17.20 -25.70
CA ASP A 179 -5.03 -16.29 -24.74
C ASP A 179 -4.05 -15.19 -24.34
N GLU A 180 -4.55 -13.96 -24.18
CA GLU A 180 -3.75 -12.80 -23.81
C GLU A 180 -3.48 -12.72 -22.30
N SER A 181 -4.24 -13.44 -21.45
CA SER A 181 -3.91 -13.61 -20.02
C SER A 181 -2.66 -14.45 -19.80
N ASP A 182 -2.51 -15.51 -20.57
CA ASP A 182 -1.58 -16.62 -20.29
C ASP A 182 -0.15 -16.34 -20.79
N VAL A 183 0.08 -15.17 -21.40
CA VAL A 183 1.32 -14.81 -22.11
C VAL A 183 2.48 -14.55 -21.14
N THR A 184 3.18 -15.63 -20.79
CA THR A 184 4.45 -15.57 -20.08
C THR A 184 5.61 -15.07 -20.98
N LYS A 185 6.77 -14.84 -20.36
CA LYS A 185 8.02 -14.50 -21.08
C LYS A 185 8.53 -15.67 -21.92
N SER A 186 9.31 -15.37 -22.96
CA SER A 186 10.08 -16.37 -23.70
C SER A 186 11.38 -16.75 -22.99
N PHE A 187 11.97 -17.88 -23.37
CA PHE A 187 13.32 -18.25 -22.94
C PHE A 187 14.40 -17.27 -23.44
N ALA A 188 14.14 -16.54 -24.53
CA ALA A 188 15.04 -15.50 -25.04
C ALA A 188 15.09 -14.27 -24.11
N ASP A 189 13.95 -13.84 -23.55
CA ASP A 189 13.89 -12.68 -22.64
C ASP A 189 14.71 -12.87 -21.36
N ILE A 190 14.88 -14.12 -20.92
CA ILE A 190 15.72 -14.49 -19.77
C ILE A 190 17.14 -14.93 -20.15
N ASN A 191 17.51 -14.81 -21.43
CA ASN A 191 18.81 -15.19 -22.01
C ASN A 191 19.13 -16.70 -21.90
N PHE A 192 18.12 -17.57 -21.88
CA PHE A 192 18.30 -19.03 -21.98
C PHE A 192 18.27 -19.49 -23.44
N THR A 193 19.29 -19.09 -24.19
CA THR A 193 19.45 -19.36 -25.63
C THR A 193 20.91 -19.68 -25.96
N ALA A 194 21.13 -20.42 -27.05
CA ALA A 194 22.48 -20.73 -27.52
C ALA A 194 23.28 -19.44 -27.79
N GLY A 195 24.56 -19.43 -27.43
CA GLY A 195 25.46 -18.27 -27.52
C GLY A 195 25.37 -17.26 -26.36
N ALA A 196 24.30 -17.25 -25.56
CA ALA A 196 24.21 -16.39 -24.37
C ALA A 196 25.16 -16.86 -23.24
N ARG A 197 25.53 -15.97 -22.29
CA ARG A 197 26.40 -16.35 -21.16
C ARG A 197 25.70 -17.39 -20.28
N ALA A 198 26.35 -18.52 -20.04
CA ALA A 198 25.78 -19.70 -19.37
C ALA A 198 25.63 -19.54 -17.84
N LYS A 199 24.86 -18.57 -17.35
CA LYS A 199 24.69 -18.35 -15.91
C LYS A 199 23.80 -19.43 -15.30
N ALA A 200 24.21 -20.05 -14.19
CA ALA A 200 23.38 -21.00 -13.45
C ALA A 200 22.06 -20.38 -12.92
N GLY A 201 22.06 -19.07 -12.63
CA GLY A 201 20.84 -18.32 -12.34
C GLY A 201 19.84 -18.28 -13.51
N THR A 202 20.33 -18.22 -14.75
CA THR A 202 19.50 -18.29 -15.96
C THR A 202 18.90 -19.68 -16.15
N VAL A 203 19.68 -20.76 -15.94
CA VAL A 203 19.15 -22.14 -15.98
C VAL A 203 18.02 -22.33 -14.95
N ARG A 204 18.20 -21.85 -13.72
CA ARG A 204 17.19 -21.91 -12.66
C ARG A 204 15.93 -21.11 -13.01
N ASN A 205 16.08 -19.95 -13.64
CA ASN A 205 14.95 -19.15 -14.12
C ASN A 205 14.23 -19.81 -15.30
N ALA A 206 14.94 -20.48 -16.21
CA ALA A 206 14.33 -21.24 -17.31
C ALA A 206 13.51 -22.43 -16.80
N GLY A 207 14.03 -23.19 -15.83
CA GLY A 207 13.28 -24.28 -15.19
C GLY A 207 12.01 -23.78 -14.48
N ARG A 208 12.06 -22.61 -13.84
CA ARG A 208 10.86 -21.97 -13.25
C ARG A 208 9.88 -21.52 -14.33
N LEU A 209 10.36 -20.81 -15.35
CA LEU A 209 9.53 -20.30 -16.45
C LEU A 209 8.84 -21.42 -17.23
N ALA A 210 9.51 -22.55 -17.44
CA ALA A 210 8.92 -23.73 -18.08
C ALA A 210 7.81 -24.40 -17.23
N VAL A 211 7.91 -24.35 -15.89
CA VAL A 211 6.82 -24.77 -14.98
C VAL A 211 5.68 -23.75 -14.98
N GLU A 212 6.00 -22.46 -15.01
CA GLU A 212 5.06 -21.33 -15.04
C GLU A 212 4.21 -21.34 -16.32
N GLN A 213 4.85 -21.57 -17.47
CA GLN A 213 4.22 -21.74 -18.78
C GLN A 213 3.20 -22.88 -18.83
N TRP A 214 3.54 -24.05 -18.29
CA TRP A 214 2.58 -25.15 -18.19
C TRP A 214 1.45 -24.85 -17.20
N LYS A 215 1.76 -24.20 -16.07
CA LYS A 215 0.74 -23.81 -15.07
C LYS A 215 -0.31 -22.85 -15.61
N GLN A 216 0.06 -21.93 -16.52
CA GLN A 216 -0.89 -21.06 -17.23
C GLN A 216 -1.78 -21.81 -18.23
N GLN A 217 -1.61 -23.12 -18.40
CA GLN A 217 -2.39 -23.97 -19.32
C GLN A 217 -3.01 -25.15 -18.55
N GLY A 218 -3.62 -24.89 -17.40
CA GLY A 218 -4.29 -25.91 -16.58
C GLY A 218 -3.38 -26.90 -15.84
N HIS A 219 -2.08 -26.99 -16.15
CA HIS A 219 -1.18 -28.00 -15.60
C HIS A 219 -0.62 -27.63 -14.21
N ALA A 220 -1.50 -27.65 -13.20
CA ALA A 220 -1.18 -27.31 -11.80
C ALA A 220 0.01 -28.09 -11.19
N LEU A 221 0.25 -29.32 -11.66
CA LEU A 221 1.25 -30.25 -11.12
C LEU A 221 2.58 -30.25 -11.89
N ALA A 222 2.74 -29.33 -12.85
CA ALA A 222 3.92 -29.23 -13.69
C ALA A 222 5.22 -29.06 -12.89
N ARG A 223 6.27 -29.78 -13.29
CA ARG A 223 7.60 -29.77 -12.66
C ARG A 223 8.71 -30.09 -13.67
N VAL A 224 9.93 -29.70 -13.31
CA VAL A 224 11.14 -30.22 -13.97
C VAL A 224 11.30 -31.68 -13.53
N GLU A 225 11.17 -32.61 -14.46
CA GLU A 225 11.42 -34.04 -14.26
C GLU A 225 12.92 -34.33 -14.21
N GLY A 226 13.68 -33.69 -15.10
CA GLY A 226 15.13 -33.84 -15.19
C GLY A 226 15.84 -32.57 -15.62
N GLN A 227 17.02 -32.33 -15.05
CA GLN A 227 17.95 -31.30 -15.50
C GLN A 227 19.28 -31.95 -15.82
N GLU A 228 19.77 -31.72 -17.03
CA GLU A 228 21.07 -32.19 -17.51
C GLU A 228 21.90 -30.97 -17.90
N ALA A 229 23.13 -30.87 -17.41
CA ALA A 229 24.02 -29.74 -17.65
C ALA A 229 25.47 -30.23 -17.80
N VAL A 230 25.98 -30.21 -19.03
CA VAL A 230 27.30 -30.74 -19.39
C VAL A 230 28.23 -29.58 -19.78
N ALA A 231 29.33 -29.41 -19.05
CA ALA A 231 30.36 -28.44 -19.38
C ALA A 231 31.35 -29.04 -20.39
N VAL A 232 31.35 -28.51 -21.61
CA VAL A 232 32.29 -28.86 -22.68
C VAL A 232 33.48 -27.92 -22.59
N HIS A 233 34.49 -28.33 -21.82
CA HIS A 233 35.64 -27.49 -21.46
C HIS A 233 36.45 -26.96 -22.66
N PRO A 234 36.75 -27.73 -23.73
CA PRO A 234 37.50 -27.23 -24.88
C PRO A 234 36.81 -26.08 -25.61
N ASP A 235 35.48 -26.17 -25.77
CA ASP A 235 34.68 -25.20 -26.53
C ASP A 235 34.15 -24.04 -25.66
N GLN A 236 34.39 -24.09 -24.35
CA GLN A 236 33.84 -23.16 -23.35
C GLN A 236 32.29 -23.08 -23.43
N GLN A 237 31.65 -24.24 -23.62
CA GLN A 237 30.20 -24.35 -23.78
C GLN A 237 29.55 -25.12 -22.62
N LEU A 238 28.40 -24.64 -22.15
CA LEU A 238 27.52 -25.40 -21.27
C LEU A 238 26.32 -25.89 -22.09
N ASN A 239 26.12 -27.20 -22.15
CA ASN A 239 24.98 -27.81 -22.81
C ASN A 239 23.94 -28.18 -21.77
N VAL A 240 22.82 -27.46 -21.76
CA VAL A 240 21.73 -27.64 -20.81
C VAL A 240 20.49 -28.18 -21.51
N THR A 241 19.90 -29.22 -20.92
CA THR A 241 18.61 -29.77 -21.30
C THR A 241 17.73 -29.89 -20.06
N LEU A 242 16.58 -29.22 -20.08
CA LEU A 242 15.53 -29.35 -19.08
C LEU A 242 14.45 -30.28 -19.65
N ARG A 243 13.98 -31.26 -18.87
CA ARG A 243 12.87 -32.16 -19.20
C ARG A 243 11.70 -31.84 -18.30
N MET A 244 10.54 -31.56 -18.90
CA MET A 244 9.34 -31.14 -18.19
C MET A 244 8.32 -32.29 -18.11
N ASP A 245 7.86 -32.59 -16.89
CA ASP A 245 6.60 -33.31 -16.69
C ASP A 245 5.52 -32.27 -16.37
N PRO A 246 4.57 -31.99 -17.28
CA PRO A 246 3.44 -31.10 -17.00
C PRO A 246 2.43 -31.75 -16.05
N GLY A 247 2.40 -33.08 -15.92
CA GLY A 247 1.32 -33.80 -15.27
C GLY A 247 -0.01 -33.65 -16.03
N PRO A 248 -1.14 -34.01 -15.41
CA PRO A 248 -2.46 -33.81 -16.01
C PRO A 248 -2.88 -32.33 -16.02
N VAL A 249 -3.79 -31.98 -16.93
CA VAL A 249 -4.63 -30.77 -16.79
C VAL A 249 -5.46 -30.94 -15.50
N ALA A 250 -5.58 -29.88 -14.72
CA ALA A 250 -6.18 -29.90 -13.41
C ALA A 250 -7.44 -29.01 -13.36
N TYR A 251 -8.49 -29.52 -12.70
CA TYR A 251 -9.72 -28.80 -12.42
C TYR A 251 -9.88 -28.68 -10.91
N TYR A 252 -10.34 -27.54 -10.39
CA TYR A 252 -10.42 -27.31 -8.94
C TYR A 252 -11.38 -28.29 -8.24
N ASP A 253 -10.99 -28.74 -7.05
CA ASP A 253 -11.90 -29.33 -6.08
C ASP A 253 -12.52 -28.24 -5.19
N ALA A 254 -13.39 -28.62 -4.24
CA ALA A 254 -13.84 -27.71 -3.19
C ALA A 254 -12.67 -27.20 -2.34
N VAL A 255 -12.69 -25.91 -2.01
CA VAL A 255 -11.68 -25.29 -1.14
C VAL A 255 -11.91 -25.69 0.32
N ASP A 256 -11.01 -26.50 0.87
CA ASP A 256 -10.99 -26.88 2.28
C ASP A 256 -10.45 -25.72 3.13
N VAL A 257 -11.29 -25.14 4.00
CA VAL A 257 -10.91 -23.99 4.83
C VAL A 257 -10.64 -24.40 6.27
N SER A 258 -9.43 -24.11 6.75
CA SER A 258 -8.97 -24.42 8.09
C SER A 258 -8.52 -23.17 8.87
N GLY A 259 -8.67 -23.19 10.19
CA GLY A 259 -8.15 -22.13 11.08
C GLY A 259 -9.07 -20.93 11.35
N THR A 260 -10.32 -20.95 10.85
CA THR A 260 -11.37 -20.06 11.35
C THR A 260 -11.72 -20.38 12.81
N LYS A 261 -12.29 -19.40 13.51
CA LYS A 261 -12.76 -19.49 14.90
C LYS A 261 -14.15 -18.89 15.08
N ASP A 262 -14.37 -17.77 14.41
CA ASP A 262 -15.59 -16.96 14.47
C ASP A 262 -16.14 -16.66 13.07
N MET A 263 -15.42 -17.05 12.00
CA MET A 263 -15.88 -16.98 10.62
C MET A 263 -16.42 -18.30 10.12
N ASP A 264 -17.47 -18.19 9.31
CA ASP A 264 -18.04 -19.28 8.53
C ASP A 264 -17.03 -19.76 7.45
N PRO A 265 -16.55 -21.01 7.50
CA PRO A 265 -15.56 -21.52 6.55
C PRO A 265 -16.13 -21.65 5.12
N GLU A 266 -17.42 -21.94 4.95
CA GLU A 266 -18.06 -22.01 3.62
C GLU A 266 -18.10 -20.62 2.97
N PHE A 267 -18.34 -19.57 3.77
CA PHE A 267 -18.23 -18.19 3.28
C PHE A 267 -16.80 -17.82 2.88
N VAL A 268 -15.78 -18.27 3.64
CA VAL A 268 -14.36 -18.06 3.27
C VAL A 268 -14.00 -18.79 1.98
N ALA A 269 -14.49 -20.02 1.79
CA ALA A 269 -14.33 -20.77 0.55
C ALA A 269 -14.99 -20.03 -0.63
N TYR A 270 -16.25 -19.63 -0.49
CA TYR A 270 -16.97 -18.80 -1.46
C TYR A 270 -16.20 -17.52 -1.81
N MET A 271 -15.66 -16.80 -0.82
CA MET A 271 -14.89 -15.57 -1.03
C MET A 271 -13.58 -15.76 -1.79
N THR A 272 -13.10 -17.00 -2.02
CA THR A 272 -12.00 -17.23 -2.98
C THR A 272 -12.45 -16.99 -4.42
N GLY A 273 -13.72 -17.30 -4.75
CA GLY A 273 -14.25 -17.34 -6.10
C GLY A 273 -13.83 -18.55 -6.95
N LEU A 274 -13.02 -19.46 -6.40
CA LEU A 274 -12.62 -20.73 -7.05
C LEU A 274 -13.84 -21.69 -7.02
N LYS A 275 -14.34 -22.12 -8.18
CA LYS A 275 -15.50 -23.04 -8.23
C LYS A 275 -15.04 -24.46 -8.57
N PRO A 276 -15.59 -25.50 -7.90
CA PRO A 276 -15.25 -26.88 -8.23
C PRO A 276 -15.58 -27.21 -9.69
N GLY A 277 -14.64 -27.85 -10.38
CA GLY A 277 -14.77 -28.21 -11.80
C GLY A 277 -14.36 -27.13 -12.80
N GLU A 278 -14.01 -25.91 -12.37
CA GLU A 278 -13.34 -24.93 -13.23
C GLU A 278 -11.85 -25.31 -13.40
N GLU A 279 -11.27 -24.95 -14.55
CA GLU A 279 -9.87 -25.27 -14.86
C GLU A 279 -8.90 -24.49 -13.97
N TYR A 280 -7.74 -25.06 -13.68
CA TYR A 280 -6.71 -24.42 -12.87
C TYR A 280 -6.07 -23.24 -13.61
N ASP A 281 -6.27 -22.03 -13.07
CA ASP A 281 -5.57 -20.81 -13.47
C ASP A 281 -4.76 -20.27 -12.25
N PRO A 282 -3.43 -20.07 -12.34
CA PRO A 282 -2.65 -19.50 -11.25
C PRO A 282 -3.04 -18.05 -10.91
N ASP A 283 -3.61 -17.29 -11.86
CA ASP A 283 -4.14 -15.95 -11.62
C ASP A 283 -5.45 -15.99 -10.83
N ASP A 284 -6.26 -17.05 -10.93
CA ASP A 284 -7.46 -17.20 -10.08
C ASP A 284 -7.09 -17.39 -8.60
N LEU A 285 -5.96 -18.03 -8.30
CA LEU A 285 -5.41 -18.05 -6.95
C LEU A 285 -4.96 -16.66 -6.48
N GLU A 286 -4.54 -15.78 -7.38
CA GLU A 286 -4.15 -14.40 -7.05
C GLU A 286 -5.39 -13.50 -6.88
N ARG A 287 -6.42 -13.66 -7.73
CA ARG A 287 -7.76 -13.09 -7.55
C ARG A 287 -8.34 -13.51 -6.18
N ALA A 288 -8.23 -14.79 -5.82
CA ALA A 288 -8.64 -15.32 -4.52
C ALA A 288 -7.87 -14.71 -3.33
N ARG A 289 -6.54 -14.50 -3.43
CA ARG A 289 -5.76 -13.80 -2.39
C ARG A 289 -6.25 -12.37 -2.21
N LYS A 290 -6.40 -11.60 -3.30
CA LYS A 290 -6.89 -10.21 -3.28
C LYS A 290 -8.28 -10.09 -2.66
N ARG A 291 -9.23 -10.98 -3.01
CA ARG A 291 -10.56 -11.07 -2.39
C ARG A 291 -10.48 -11.26 -0.86
N LEU A 292 -9.67 -12.20 -0.39
CA LEU A 292 -9.47 -12.47 1.05
C LEU A 292 -8.69 -11.38 1.80
N ASP A 293 -7.84 -10.62 1.10
CA ASP A 293 -7.17 -9.44 1.66
C ASP A 293 -8.12 -8.23 1.76
N ARG A 294 -9.01 -8.03 0.78
CA ARG A 294 -10.06 -6.98 0.78
C ARG A 294 -10.98 -7.07 2.00
N LEU A 295 -11.35 -8.28 2.43
CA LEU A 295 -12.08 -8.52 3.69
C LEU A 295 -11.37 -7.89 4.91
N GLY A 296 -10.03 -7.86 4.90
CA GLY A 296 -9.21 -7.31 5.97
C GLY A 296 -9.30 -8.07 7.31
N VAL A 297 -10.01 -9.20 7.36
CA VAL A 297 -10.27 -10.01 8.56
C VAL A 297 -9.11 -10.91 8.96
N PHE A 298 -8.25 -11.35 8.03
CA PHE A 298 -7.18 -12.31 8.30
C PHE A 298 -5.81 -11.67 8.52
N SER A 299 -5.00 -12.23 9.42
CA SER A 299 -3.56 -11.93 9.52
C SER A 299 -2.76 -12.81 8.57
N THR A 300 -3.17 -14.06 8.41
CA THR A 300 -2.52 -15.06 7.55
C THR A 300 -3.57 -15.68 6.64
N ARG A 301 -3.22 -15.86 5.36
CA ARG A 301 -3.88 -16.77 4.41
C ARG A 301 -2.79 -17.61 3.78
N LYS A 302 -2.98 -18.92 3.70
CA LYS A 302 -2.05 -19.85 3.06
C LYS A 302 -2.84 -20.81 2.18
N PHE A 303 -2.70 -20.65 0.87
CA PHE A 303 -3.17 -21.63 -0.10
C PHE A 303 -2.12 -22.72 -0.28
N GLU A 304 -2.53 -23.98 -0.21
CA GLU A 304 -1.73 -25.14 -0.57
C GLU A 304 -2.51 -25.98 -1.60
N LEU A 305 -1.84 -26.36 -2.68
CA LEU A 305 -2.39 -27.25 -3.71
C LEU A 305 -1.97 -28.69 -3.40
N GLY A 306 -2.84 -29.64 -3.71
CA GLY A 306 -2.51 -31.06 -3.66
C GLY A 306 -1.27 -31.39 -4.50
N LYS A 307 -0.44 -32.33 -4.02
CA LYS A 307 0.74 -32.84 -4.77
C LYS A 307 0.36 -33.86 -5.86
N SER A 308 -0.90 -34.24 -5.89
CA SER A 308 -1.57 -35.06 -6.89
C SER A 308 -3.02 -34.57 -7.01
N LEU A 309 -3.72 -35.01 -8.04
CA LEU A 309 -5.19 -34.97 -8.05
C LEU A 309 -5.75 -35.86 -6.92
N GLY A 310 -6.97 -35.57 -6.49
CA GLY A 310 -7.75 -36.40 -5.57
C GLY A 310 -8.32 -37.66 -6.25
N SER A 311 -8.99 -38.51 -5.47
CA SER A 311 -9.64 -39.73 -5.99
C SER A 311 -10.82 -39.46 -6.93
N ASN A 312 -11.31 -38.23 -6.95
CA ASN A 312 -12.30 -37.67 -7.87
C ASN A 312 -11.70 -37.13 -9.19
N GLY A 313 -10.37 -37.07 -9.32
CA GLY A 313 -9.69 -36.45 -10.45
C GLY A 313 -9.62 -34.91 -10.41
N LEU A 314 -10.06 -34.28 -9.33
CA LEU A 314 -9.95 -32.82 -9.12
C LEU A 314 -8.68 -32.47 -8.34
N LEU A 315 -8.30 -31.19 -8.33
CA LEU A 315 -7.14 -30.65 -7.63
C LEU A 315 -7.55 -30.17 -6.23
N PRO A 316 -7.11 -30.83 -5.14
CA PRO A 316 -7.42 -30.37 -3.78
C PRO A 316 -6.78 -29.01 -3.51
N VAL A 317 -7.55 -28.08 -2.94
CA VAL A 317 -7.08 -26.76 -2.51
C VAL A 317 -7.37 -26.60 -1.03
N SER A 318 -6.33 -26.55 -0.20
CA SER A 318 -6.46 -26.22 1.22
C SER A 318 -6.11 -24.75 1.46
N LEU A 319 -6.96 -24.06 2.20
CA LEU A 319 -6.81 -22.66 2.60
C LEU A 319 -6.76 -22.57 4.14
N THR A 320 -5.57 -22.46 4.69
CA THR A 320 -5.39 -22.17 6.12
C THR A 320 -5.41 -20.66 6.35
N VAL A 321 -6.31 -20.19 7.22
CA VAL A 321 -6.44 -18.79 7.63
C VAL A 321 -6.13 -18.59 9.11
N ALA A 322 -5.83 -17.35 9.48
CA ALA A 322 -5.78 -16.92 10.88
C ALA A 322 -6.51 -15.58 11.03
N GLU A 323 -7.54 -15.51 11.88
CA GLU A 323 -8.34 -14.30 12.11
C GLU A 323 -7.57 -13.23 12.92
N ARG A 324 -7.69 -11.96 12.52
CA ARG A 324 -7.29 -10.79 13.30
C ARG A 324 -8.26 -10.57 14.46
N LYS A 325 -7.84 -9.80 15.47
CA LYS A 325 -8.74 -9.31 16.52
C LYS A 325 -9.96 -8.61 15.88
N LYS A 326 -11.18 -9.06 16.21
CA LYS A 326 -12.44 -8.56 15.63
C LYS A 326 -12.63 -7.05 15.74
N ARG A 327 -12.06 -6.43 16.79
CA ARG A 327 -12.28 -5.03 17.16
C ARG A 327 -11.00 -4.21 17.01
N ARG A 328 -11.10 -3.04 16.39
CA ARG A 328 -10.07 -1.99 16.37
C ARG A 328 -10.69 -0.68 16.82
N ILE A 329 -10.04 0.02 17.74
CA ILE A 329 -10.29 1.43 18.00
C ILE A 329 -9.19 2.23 17.30
N GLY A 330 -9.51 3.40 16.77
CA GLY A 330 -8.54 4.39 16.32
C GLY A 330 -8.89 5.77 16.88
N VAL A 331 -7.86 6.57 17.07
CA VAL A 331 -7.93 7.99 17.41
C VAL A 331 -6.89 8.69 16.54
N GLY A 332 -7.27 9.81 15.93
CA GLY A 332 -6.41 10.68 15.16
C GLY A 332 -6.64 12.14 15.57
N ALA A 333 -5.68 13.00 15.25
CA ALA A 333 -5.79 14.44 15.46
C ALA A 333 -5.25 15.16 14.23
N THR A 334 -5.95 16.21 13.83
CA THR A 334 -5.63 17.07 12.69
C THR A 334 -5.27 18.45 13.23
N LEU A 335 -4.29 19.09 12.60
CA LEU A 335 -3.94 20.48 12.84
C LEU A 335 -3.83 21.15 11.48
N SER A 336 -4.82 21.97 11.15
CA SER A 336 -4.90 22.73 9.91
C SER A 336 -4.65 24.21 10.20
N SER A 337 -4.02 24.91 9.25
CA SER A 337 -3.93 26.37 9.27
C SER A 337 -5.24 27.06 8.92
N ILE A 338 -6.21 26.31 8.39
CA ILE A 338 -7.53 26.76 7.94
C ILE A 338 -8.59 26.25 8.94
N ASP A 339 -8.75 24.93 9.00
CA ASP A 339 -9.82 24.23 9.76
C ASP A 339 -9.50 24.01 11.25
N GLY A 340 -8.51 24.73 11.78
CA GLY A 340 -8.07 24.66 13.19
C GLY A 340 -7.64 23.28 13.68
N ILE A 341 -8.02 22.94 14.92
CA ILE A 341 -7.76 21.63 15.53
C ILE A 341 -8.94 20.69 15.27
N GLY A 342 -8.64 19.49 14.76
CA GLY A 342 -9.60 18.39 14.63
C GLY A 342 -9.22 17.18 15.46
N VAL A 343 -10.21 16.42 15.92
CA VAL A 343 -10.03 15.10 16.55
C VAL A 343 -10.99 14.11 15.92
N GLU A 344 -10.45 13.01 15.38
CA GLU A 344 -11.23 11.89 14.87
C GLU A 344 -11.11 10.66 15.77
N THR A 345 -12.21 9.92 15.93
CA THR A 345 -12.24 8.64 16.63
C THR A 345 -13.08 7.64 15.85
N TYR A 346 -12.70 6.37 15.89
CA TYR A 346 -13.53 5.31 15.32
C TYR A 346 -13.46 4.00 16.10
N TRP A 347 -14.57 3.26 16.07
CA TRP A 347 -14.66 1.87 16.50
C TRP A 347 -15.03 1.00 15.30
N LEU A 348 -14.29 -0.08 15.10
CA LEU A 348 -14.44 -0.98 13.96
C LEU A 348 -14.63 -2.42 14.43
N HIS A 349 -15.79 -3.01 14.13
CA HIS A 349 -16.00 -4.46 14.12
C HIS A 349 -15.71 -5.02 12.73
N ARG A 350 -14.94 -6.10 12.64
CA ARG A 350 -14.49 -6.73 11.37
C ARG A 350 -15.32 -7.93 10.92
N ASN A 351 -16.07 -8.54 11.82
CA ASN A 351 -16.84 -9.75 11.56
C ASN A 351 -18.03 -9.77 12.54
N LEU A 352 -19.17 -9.19 12.14
CA LEU A 352 -20.36 -9.10 12.99
C LEU A 352 -21.14 -10.42 13.06
N PHE A 353 -21.41 -11.08 11.92
CA PHE A 353 -22.34 -12.22 11.85
C PHE A 353 -21.69 -13.50 11.30
N GLY A 354 -20.36 -13.53 11.17
CA GLY A 354 -19.59 -14.70 10.72
C GLY A 354 -19.10 -14.60 9.28
N LYS A 355 -19.58 -13.64 8.48
CA LYS A 355 -19.26 -13.51 7.05
C LYS A 355 -18.55 -12.18 6.75
N ALA A 356 -17.58 -11.85 7.61
CA ALA A 356 -16.75 -10.65 7.52
C ALA A 356 -17.53 -9.32 7.46
N GLU A 357 -18.78 -9.29 7.95
CA GLU A 357 -19.56 -8.06 7.93
C GLU A 357 -18.95 -7.04 8.89
N ARG A 358 -18.70 -5.85 8.35
CA ARG A 358 -17.87 -4.83 8.96
C ARG A 358 -18.75 -3.66 9.36
N LEU A 359 -18.79 -3.34 10.64
CA LEU A 359 -19.42 -2.11 11.14
C LEU A 359 -18.33 -1.18 11.65
N ARG A 360 -18.26 0.01 11.05
CA ARG A 360 -17.45 1.13 11.52
C ARG A 360 -18.38 2.19 12.09
N LEU A 361 -18.09 2.67 13.29
CA LEU A 361 -18.69 3.84 13.90
C LEU A 361 -17.62 4.91 13.96
N ASP A 362 -17.93 6.09 13.46
CA ASP A 362 -17.05 7.24 13.31
C ASP A 362 -17.62 8.42 14.10
N ALA A 363 -16.75 9.13 14.82
CA ALA A 363 -17.08 10.36 15.51
C ALA A 363 -15.91 11.34 15.43
N SER A 364 -16.15 12.52 14.86
CA SER A 364 -15.13 13.57 14.67
C SER A 364 -15.66 14.96 15.05
N ILE A 365 -14.73 15.81 15.48
CA ILE A 365 -14.92 17.25 15.72
C ILE A 365 -13.82 18.03 14.98
N GLY A 366 -14.18 19.17 14.38
CA GLY A 366 -13.29 20.06 13.62
C GLY A 366 -13.52 21.54 13.96
N GLY A 367 -12.82 22.46 13.29
CA GLY A 367 -12.94 23.91 13.50
C GLY A 367 -12.40 24.43 14.84
N VAL A 368 -11.83 23.59 15.71
CA VAL A 368 -11.58 23.97 17.11
C VAL A 368 -10.43 24.97 17.22
N GLY A 369 -10.78 26.25 17.39
CA GLY A 369 -9.86 27.35 17.74
C GLY A 369 -9.43 28.26 16.59
N GLY A 370 -10.05 28.15 15.40
CA GLY A 370 -9.77 29.01 14.24
C GLY A 370 -8.45 28.72 13.53
N GLY A 371 -8.07 29.59 12.58
CA GLY A 371 -6.87 29.44 11.77
C GLY A 371 -5.56 29.65 12.56
N ILE A 372 -4.48 28.98 12.15
CA ILE A 372 -3.18 29.09 12.83
C ILE A 372 -2.54 30.45 12.52
N GLY A 373 -2.75 31.40 13.43
CA GLY A 373 -2.20 32.77 13.35
C GLY A 373 -3.23 33.84 13.70
N GLU A 374 -4.51 33.47 13.76
CA GLU A 374 -5.60 34.37 14.14
C GLU A 374 -5.67 34.55 15.67
N THR A 375 -6.50 35.50 16.12
CA THR A 375 -6.81 35.61 17.55
C THR A 375 -7.75 34.48 17.92
N ALA A 376 -7.21 33.38 18.48
CA ALA A 376 -7.93 32.13 18.73
C ALA A 376 -9.17 32.28 19.65
N THR A 377 -10.27 32.73 19.08
CA THR A 377 -11.62 32.70 19.63
C THR A 377 -12.17 31.30 19.45
N VAL A 378 -12.45 30.63 20.56
CA VAL A 378 -12.99 29.28 20.57
C VAL A 378 -14.52 29.39 20.53
N ASP A 379 -15.11 29.57 19.35
CA ASP A 379 -16.55 29.62 19.16
C ASP A 379 -17.12 28.24 18.77
N PRO A 380 -17.94 27.59 19.61
CA PRO A 380 -18.55 26.30 19.28
C PRO A 380 -19.56 26.34 18.13
N GLU A 381 -20.01 27.51 17.67
CA GLU A 381 -20.88 27.62 16.50
C GLU A 381 -20.11 27.38 15.19
N GLU A 382 -18.80 27.65 15.16
CA GLU A 382 -17.89 27.44 14.02
C GLU A 382 -17.33 26.00 13.94
N PHE A 383 -17.72 25.10 14.85
CA PHE A 383 -17.18 23.74 14.91
C PHE A 383 -17.89 22.77 13.96
N ASP A 384 -17.09 21.96 13.26
CA ASP A 384 -17.58 20.78 12.56
C ASP A 384 -17.88 19.66 13.56
N TYR A 385 -18.96 18.93 13.31
CA TYR A 385 -19.30 17.71 14.03
C TYR A 385 -19.77 16.66 13.06
N ASN A 386 -19.26 15.43 13.14
CA ASN A 386 -19.76 14.32 12.33
C ASN A 386 -19.85 13.03 13.15
N LEU A 387 -21.01 12.38 13.09
CA LEU A 387 -21.28 11.06 13.64
C LEU A 387 -21.79 10.17 12.50
N ALA A 388 -21.05 9.11 12.16
CA ALA A 388 -21.42 8.22 11.07
C ALA A 388 -21.34 6.73 11.46
N ALA A 389 -22.20 5.92 10.85
CA ALA A 389 -22.18 4.46 10.95
C ALA A 389 -22.13 3.86 9.54
N THR A 390 -21.04 3.14 9.24
CA THR A 390 -20.83 2.47 7.95
C THR A 390 -20.84 0.96 8.16
N PHE A 391 -21.82 0.30 7.56
CA PHE A 391 -21.92 -1.15 7.46
C PHE A 391 -21.43 -1.60 6.07
N THR A 392 -20.58 -2.63 6.03
CA THR A 392 -20.16 -3.28 4.79
C THR A 392 -20.43 -4.78 4.90
N LYS A 393 -21.27 -5.32 4.03
CA LYS A 393 -21.46 -6.75 3.85
C LYS A 393 -20.74 -7.18 2.56
N PRO A 394 -19.57 -7.82 2.65
CA PRO A 394 -18.84 -8.25 1.47
C PRO A 394 -19.51 -9.43 0.78
N GLY A 395 -19.22 -9.61 -0.51
CA GLY A 395 -19.57 -10.83 -1.25
C GLY A 395 -21.07 -11.05 -1.49
N VAL A 396 -21.89 -10.00 -1.57
CA VAL A 396 -23.37 -10.07 -1.47
C VAL A 396 -24.07 -10.79 -2.64
N PHE A 397 -23.47 -10.78 -3.83
CA PHE A 397 -23.95 -11.50 -5.02
C PHE A 397 -22.85 -12.32 -5.70
N THR A 398 -21.65 -11.77 -5.75
CA THR A 398 -20.40 -12.44 -6.13
C THR A 398 -19.33 -12.06 -5.10
N PRO A 399 -18.21 -12.79 -4.98
CA PRO A 399 -17.09 -12.43 -4.10
C PRO A 399 -16.53 -11.02 -4.34
N ASP A 400 -16.76 -10.46 -5.53
CA ASP A 400 -16.32 -9.13 -5.95
C ASP A 400 -17.43 -8.07 -5.92
N THR A 401 -18.58 -8.34 -5.30
CA THR A 401 -19.64 -7.34 -5.06
C THR A 401 -19.89 -7.15 -3.57
N ASP A 402 -19.58 -5.97 -3.05
CA ASP A 402 -19.79 -5.60 -1.65
C ASP A 402 -21.00 -4.66 -1.53
N LEU A 403 -21.85 -4.88 -0.52
CA LEU A 403 -22.91 -3.95 -0.13
C LEU A 403 -22.36 -2.98 0.93
N VAL A 404 -22.40 -1.69 0.66
CA VAL A 404 -22.04 -0.61 1.57
C VAL A 404 -23.31 0.17 1.94
N THR A 405 -23.59 0.25 3.24
CA THR A 405 -24.63 1.12 3.80
C THR A 405 -23.97 2.12 4.74
N ASN A 406 -24.31 3.39 4.59
CA ASN A 406 -23.81 4.46 5.45
C ASN A 406 -25.00 5.31 5.94
N VAL A 407 -24.95 5.74 7.19
CA VAL A 407 -25.85 6.76 7.75
C VAL A 407 -25.01 7.74 8.57
N PHE A 408 -25.41 9.02 8.59
CA PHE A 408 -24.68 10.07 9.30
C PHE A 408 -25.59 11.16 9.87
N ALA A 409 -25.04 11.93 10.79
CA ALA A 409 -25.48 13.28 11.13
C ALA A 409 -24.24 14.18 11.18
N LYS A 410 -24.28 15.33 10.47
CA LYS A 410 -23.16 16.27 10.35
C LYS A 410 -23.57 17.72 10.61
N ARG A 411 -22.60 18.52 11.04
CA ARG A 411 -22.49 19.97 10.88
C ARG A 411 -21.14 20.22 10.19
N ASP A 412 -21.16 20.95 9.08
CA ASP A 412 -19.99 21.40 8.31
C ASP A 412 -20.03 22.93 8.32
N PHE A 413 -18.96 23.58 8.77
CA PHE A 413 -18.84 25.04 8.80
C PHE A 413 -17.77 25.49 7.79
N ASN A 414 -18.10 26.46 6.96
CA ASN A 414 -17.13 27.13 6.09
C ASN A 414 -17.62 28.55 5.74
N GLU A 415 -16.71 29.37 5.21
CA GLU A 415 -16.94 30.79 4.86
C GLU A 415 -18.11 31.02 3.89
N THR A 416 -18.49 30.01 3.09
CA THR A 416 -19.59 30.11 2.11
C THR A 416 -20.94 29.63 2.65
N PHE A 417 -20.95 28.60 3.51
CA PHE A 417 -22.16 28.10 4.14
C PHE A 417 -21.91 27.32 5.44
N THR A 418 -22.90 27.33 6.31
CA THR A 418 -23.05 26.34 7.40
C THR A 418 -24.09 25.31 7.00
N GLU A 419 -23.75 24.02 7.12
CA GLU A 419 -24.70 22.91 7.00
C GLU A 419 -25.02 22.31 8.37
N THR A 420 -26.23 21.82 8.58
CA THR A 420 -26.54 20.84 9.64
C THR A 420 -27.58 19.85 9.12
N SER A 421 -27.17 18.60 8.91
CA SER A 421 -27.94 17.60 8.18
C SER A 421 -27.82 16.17 8.72
N THR A 422 -28.72 15.31 8.27
CA THR A 422 -28.71 13.87 8.52
C THR A 422 -29.13 13.14 7.25
N GLY A 423 -28.47 12.02 6.98
CA GLY A 423 -28.66 11.31 5.71
C GLY A 423 -28.07 9.91 5.73
N GLY A 424 -28.13 9.27 4.57
CA GLY A 424 -27.55 7.96 4.37
C GLY A 424 -27.61 7.49 2.92
N SER A 425 -26.91 6.39 2.67
CA SER A 425 -26.84 5.77 1.34
C SER A 425 -26.77 4.25 1.42
N VAL A 426 -27.21 3.61 0.34
CA VAL A 426 -27.06 2.18 0.09
C VAL A 426 -26.43 2.03 -1.29
N LYS A 427 -25.18 1.56 -1.34
CA LYS A 427 -24.38 1.39 -2.56
C LYS A 427 -23.90 -0.05 -2.68
N LEU A 428 -24.02 -0.62 -3.87
CA LEU A 428 -23.31 -1.83 -4.30
C LEU A 428 -22.01 -1.38 -4.98
N THR A 429 -20.88 -1.95 -4.56
CA THR A 429 -19.57 -1.71 -5.17
C THR A 429 -19.05 -3.03 -5.74
N ASN A 430 -18.83 -3.07 -7.05
CA ASN A 430 -18.31 -4.22 -7.78
C ASN A 430 -16.86 -3.97 -8.25
N TYR A 431 -15.98 -4.92 -7.97
CA TYR A 431 -14.56 -4.90 -8.37
C TYR A 431 -14.40 -5.67 -9.68
N VAL A 432 -14.70 -5.01 -10.81
CA VAL A 432 -14.74 -5.62 -12.16
C VAL A 432 -13.36 -6.15 -12.57
N THR A 433 -12.29 -5.43 -12.25
CA THR A 433 -10.90 -5.85 -12.45
C THR A 433 -10.00 -5.37 -11.29
N ASP A 434 -8.70 -5.70 -11.34
CA ASP A 434 -7.69 -5.13 -10.43
C ASP A 434 -7.62 -3.59 -10.43
N SER A 435 -8.08 -2.94 -11.52
CA SER A 435 -8.02 -1.48 -11.69
C SER A 435 -9.38 -0.81 -11.82
N LEU A 436 -10.43 -1.51 -12.28
CA LEU A 436 -11.77 -0.97 -12.50
C LEU A 436 -12.73 -1.37 -11.38
N THR A 437 -13.30 -0.37 -10.70
CA THR A 437 -14.36 -0.49 -9.71
C THR A 437 -15.60 0.27 -10.16
N VAL A 438 -16.78 -0.31 -9.96
CA VAL A 438 -18.08 0.27 -10.33
C VAL A 438 -18.98 0.33 -9.11
N GLY A 439 -19.48 1.51 -8.76
CA GLY A 439 -20.46 1.72 -7.70
C GLY A 439 -21.83 2.13 -8.26
N VAL A 440 -22.89 1.50 -7.77
CA VAL A 440 -24.29 1.91 -8.02
C VAL A 440 -25.11 1.87 -6.74
N GLY A 441 -25.95 2.89 -6.50
CA GLY A 441 -26.67 3.00 -5.25
C GLY A 441 -27.74 4.09 -5.23
N MET A 442 -28.23 4.37 -4.03
CA MET A 442 -29.17 5.45 -3.73
C MET A 442 -28.79 6.17 -2.45
N PHE A 443 -29.22 7.43 -2.32
CA PHE A 443 -29.01 8.26 -1.14
C PHE A 443 -30.26 9.06 -0.77
N GLY A 444 -30.33 9.49 0.48
CA GLY A 444 -31.34 10.42 0.98
C GLY A 444 -30.74 11.27 2.11
N GLU A 445 -31.00 12.56 2.10
CA GLU A 445 -30.40 13.56 2.99
C GLU A 445 -31.39 14.69 3.27
N TYR A 446 -31.52 15.06 4.54
CA TYR A 446 -32.31 16.21 4.98
C TYR A 446 -31.40 17.16 5.77
N GLY A 447 -31.35 18.42 5.38
CA GLY A 447 -30.44 19.40 5.95
C GLY A 447 -31.02 20.80 6.05
N LYS A 448 -30.64 21.50 7.12
CA LYS A 448 -30.73 22.95 7.25
C LYS A 448 -29.40 23.55 6.79
N PHE A 449 -29.46 24.59 5.97
CA PHE A 449 -28.31 25.33 5.49
C PHE A 449 -28.47 26.82 5.79
N GLU A 450 -27.35 27.50 6.04
CA GLU A 450 -27.28 28.94 6.25
C GLU A 450 -26.17 29.47 5.33
N ASP A 451 -26.57 30.22 4.30
CA ASP A 451 -25.75 30.55 3.14
C ASP A 451 -26.12 31.94 2.57
N ALA A 452 -25.55 32.31 1.41
CA ALA A 452 -25.77 33.60 0.74
C ALA A 452 -27.25 33.90 0.37
N PHE A 453 -28.15 32.93 0.41
CA PHE A 453 -29.60 33.08 0.20
C PHE A 453 -30.39 33.03 1.53
N GLY A 454 -29.71 33.00 2.67
CA GLY A 454 -30.26 32.95 4.02
C GLY A 454 -30.39 31.53 4.57
N THR A 455 -31.30 31.35 5.53
CA THR A 455 -31.59 30.03 6.12
C THR A 455 -32.56 29.24 5.24
N ARG A 456 -32.12 28.10 4.72
CA ARG A 456 -32.89 27.21 3.82
C ARG A 456 -32.93 25.78 4.39
N ASN A 457 -33.97 25.02 4.07
CA ASN A 457 -34.01 23.57 4.29
C ASN A 457 -34.03 22.87 2.93
N PHE A 458 -33.48 21.65 2.87
CA PHE A 458 -33.52 20.80 1.68
C PHE A 458 -33.78 19.34 2.08
N ALA A 459 -34.55 18.65 1.24
CA ALA A 459 -34.90 17.24 1.38
C ALA A 459 -34.56 16.53 0.07
N THR A 460 -33.30 16.07 -0.06
CA THR A 460 -32.77 15.51 -1.30
C THR A 460 -32.78 13.98 -1.26
N THR A 461 -33.21 13.34 -2.35
CA THR A 461 -33.05 11.90 -2.58
C THR A 461 -32.61 11.64 -4.02
N GLY A 462 -31.85 10.58 -4.25
CA GLY A 462 -31.32 10.32 -5.58
C GLY A 462 -30.56 9.01 -5.73
N LEU A 463 -29.96 8.83 -6.89
CA LEU A 463 -29.08 7.70 -7.18
C LEU A 463 -27.61 8.11 -7.05
N LEU A 464 -26.75 7.11 -6.83
CA LEU A 464 -25.30 7.24 -6.88
C LEU A 464 -24.78 6.32 -7.99
N GLY A 465 -23.99 6.86 -8.91
CA GLY A 465 -23.18 6.13 -9.87
C GLY A 465 -21.72 6.55 -9.74
N GLU A 466 -20.82 5.58 -9.79
CA GLU A 466 -19.38 5.76 -9.52
C GLU A 466 -18.59 4.83 -10.45
N LEU A 467 -17.63 5.37 -11.20
CA LEU A 467 -16.69 4.59 -12.01
C LEU A 467 -15.27 5.02 -11.66
N LEU A 468 -14.50 4.11 -11.06
CA LEU A 468 -13.12 4.34 -10.65
C LEU A 468 -12.18 3.41 -11.41
N PHE A 469 -11.27 3.99 -12.20
CA PHE A 469 -10.14 3.30 -12.81
C PHE A 469 -8.83 3.79 -12.19
N ASP A 470 -8.11 2.92 -11.48
CA ASP A 470 -6.82 3.25 -10.87
C ASP A 470 -5.80 2.13 -11.13
N ASN A 471 -4.84 2.39 -12.04
CA ASN A 471 -3.73 1.47 -12.34
C ASN A 471 -2.38 1.95 -11.80
N ARG A 472 -2.37 2.93 -10.87
CA ARG A 472 -1.15 3.42 -10.23
C ARG A 472 -0.58 2.35 -9.29
N ARG A 473 0.69 1.98 -9.51
CA ARG A 473 1.40 0.95 -8.72
C ARG A 473 1.72 1.40 -7.29
N ASP A 474 2.01 2.68 -7.13
CA ASP A 474 2.15 3.36 -5.84
C ASP A 474 1.09 4.47 -5.81
N LYS A 475 0.29 4.51 -4.75
CA LYS A 475 -0.81 5.48 -4.58
C LYS A 475 -0.43 6.67 -3.69
N LEU A 476 0.78 6.66 -3.11
CA LEU A 476 1.30 7.70 -2.19
C LEU A 476 2.47 8.48 -2.81
N ASP A 477 3.29 7.85 -3.65
CA ASP A 477 4.27 8.49 -4.55
C ASP A 477 4.07 8.03 -6.01
N PRO A 478 2.91 8.29 -6.65
CA PRO A 478 2.64 7.87 -8.02
C PRO A 478 3.62 8.53 -9.02
N LYS A 479 4.31 7.69 -9.80
CA LYS A 479 5.29 8.10 -10.82
C LYS A 479 4.86 7.80 -12.26
N GLN A 480 3.98 6.81 -12.43
CA GLN A 480 3.40 6.37 -13.70
C GLN A 480 2.04 5.72 -13.44
N GLY A 481 1.16 5.77 -14.45
CA GLY A 481 -0.20 5.23 -14.39
C GLY A 481 -1.26 6.33 -14.50
N PHE A 482 -2.52 5.91 -14.35
CA PHE A 482 -3.70 6.75 -14.46
C PHE A 482 -4.63 6.51 -13.26
N TYR A 483 -5.27 7.59 -12.84
CA TYR A 483 -6.47 7.58 -12.00
C TYR A 483 -7.57 8.29 -12.78
N VAL A 484 -8.74 7.69 -12.91
CA VAL A 484 -9.94 8.31 -13.49
C VAL A 484 -11.12 7.97 -12.60
N GLU A 485 -11.86 8.98 -12.18
CA GLU A 485 -13.02 8.86 -11.29
C GLU A 485 -14.18 9.65 -11.90
N LEU A 486 -15.32 8.98 -12.13
CA LEU A 486 -16.52 9.57 -12.70
C LEU A 486 -17.70 9.35 -11.74
N ASP A 487 -18.34 10.44 -11.29
CA ASP A 487 -19.54 10.41 -10.47
C ASP A 487 -20.78 10.82 -11.25
N ALA A 488 -21.91 10.18 -10.94
CA ALA A 488 -23.24 10.61 -11.35
C ALA A 488 -24.18 10.59 -10.14
N LYS A 489 -24.69 11.77 -9.75
CA LYS A 489 -25.74 11.93 -8.73
C LYS A 489 -26.99 12.57 -9.35
N PRO A 490 -27.85 11.84 -10.08
CA PRO A 490 -29.19 12.34 -10.40
C PRO A 490 -30.06 12.34 -9.14
N PHE A 491 -30.75 13.46 -8.89
CA PHE A 491 -31.46 13.71 -7.64
C PHE A 491 -32.82 14.39 -7.84
N TYR A 492 -33.66 14.31 -6.81
CA TYR A 492 -34.85 15.12 -6.62
C TYR A 492 -34.79 15.77 -5.25
N GLU A 493 -35.02 17.07 -5.22
CA GLU A 493 -35.11 17.91 -4.02
C GLU A 493 -36.59 18.25 -3.81
N ALA A 494 -37.11 18.03 -2.59
CA ALA A 494 -38.54 18.05 -2.32
C ALA A 494 -39.09 19.34 -1.66
N GLU A 495 -38.25 20.20 -1.08
CA GLU A 495 -38.70 21.46 -0.45
C GLU A 495 -39.01 22.54 -1.50
N PHE A 496 -38.19 22.62 -2.56
CA PHE A 496 -38.39 23.45 -3.75
C PHE A 496 -39.02 22.66 -4.92
N GLY A 497 -38.97 21.33 -4.88
CA GLY A 497 -39.61 20.45 -5.86
C GLY A 497 -38.80 20.23 -7.15
N ASN A 498 -37.48 20.41 -7.08
CA ASN A 498 -36.59 20.42 -8.24
C ASN A 498 -35.98 19.04 -8.53
N ALA A 499 -36.09 18.59 -9.79
CA ALA A 499 -35.30 17.48 -10.30
C ALA A 499 -33.97 17.99 -10.88
N GLY A 500 -32.87 17.30 -10.60
CA GLY A 500 -31.54 17.71 -11.03
C GLY A 500 -30.55 16.56 -11.18
N GLY A 501 -29.30 16.89 -11.47
CA GLY A 501 -28.23 15.91 -11.53
C GLY A 501 -26.85 16.54 -11.49
N ARG A 502 -26.04 16.13 -10.51
CA ARG A 502 -24.65 16.56 -10.35
C ARG A 502 -23.72 15.47 -10.88
N PHE A 503 -22.82 15.84 -11.79
CA PHE A 503 -21.86 14.95 -12.40
C PHE A 503 -20.45 15.49 -12.21
N THR A 504 -19.48 14.62 -11.91
CA THR A 504 -18.06 14.98 -11.82
C THR A 504 -17.20 13.98 -12.58
N ALA A 505 -16.11 14.47 -13.16
CA ALA A 505 -15.07 13.64 -13.76
C ALA A 505 -13.70 14.19 -13.36
N GLU A 506 -12.87 13.38 -12.70
CA GLU A 506 -11.48 13.71 -12.35
C GLU A 506 -10.52 12.71 -13.00
N GLY A 507 -9.45 13.24 -13.61
CA GLY A 507 -8.37 12.46 -14.21
C GLY A 507 -7.00 12.89 -13.66
N ARG A 508 -6.13 11.93 -13.37
CA ARG A 508 -4.74 12.16 -12.96
C ARG A 508 -3.79 11.24 -13.71
N THR A 509 -2.64 11.75 -14.11
CA THR A 509 -1.57 10.96 -14.75
C THR A 509 -0.17 11.49 -14.41
N TYR A 510 0.85 10.66 -14.62
CA TYR A 510 2.21 10.86 -14.11
C TYR A 510 3.23 10.36 -15.13
N PHE A 511 4.20 11.20 -15.46
CA PHE A 511 5.27 10.93 -16.42
C PHE A 511 6.63 10.97 -15.72
N GLY A 512 7.06 9.84 -15.16
CA GLY A 512 8.37 9.68 -14.55
C GLY A 512 9.50 9.49 -15.59
N PHE A 513 10.52 10.35 -15.53
CA PHE A 513 11.65 10.41 -16.46
C PHE A 513 12.95 9.83 -15.88
N GLY A 514 13.76 9.21 -16.75
CA GLY A 514 15.00 8.49 -16.38
C GLY A 514 14.73 7.15 -15.70
N GLU A 515 15.77 6.30 -15.60
CA GLU A 515 15.63 4.93 -15.10
C GLU A 515 15.06 4.86 -13.67
N GLU A 516 15.57 5.71 -12.78
CA GLU A 516 15.12 5.80 -11.38
C GLU A 516 13.81 6.59 -11.18
N LYS A 517 13.29 7.23 -12.24
CA LYS A 517 12.10 8.10 -12.19
C LYS A 517 12.20 9.14 -11.06
N LYS A 518 13.31 9.89 -11.07
CA LYS A 518 13.62 10.95 -10.09
C LYS A 518 12.88 12.25 -10.39
N THR A 519 12.65 12.53 -11.67
CA THR A 519 11.82 13.64 -12.15
C THR A 519 10.46 13.06 -12.57
N VAL A 520 9.36 13.67 -12.14
CA VAL A 520 8.00 13.26 -12.53
C VAL A 520 7.20 14.52 -12.87
N LEU A 521 6.64 14.57 -14.08
CA LEU A 521 5.57 15.52 -14.40
C LEU A 521 4.24 14.87 -14.00
N ALA A 522 3.52 15.45 -13.05
CA ALA A 522 2.19 15.00 -12.64
C ALA A 522 1.14 15.99 -13.16
N VAL A 523 0.01 15.48 -13.64
CA VAL A 523 -1.09 16.28 -14.18
C VAL A 523 -2.40 15.79 -13.57
N ARG A 524 -3.25 16.73 -13.13
CA ARG A 524 -4.63 16.53 -12.69
C ARG A 524 -5.55 17.46 -13.47
N GLY A 525 -6.74 16.97 -13.80
CA GLY A 525 -7.84 17.79 -14.29
C GLY A 525 -9.16 17.29 -13.72
N LYS A 526 -10.07 18.21 -13.40
CA LYS A 526 -11.42 17.91 -12.90
C LYS A 526 -12.44 18.79 -13.62
N VAL A 527 -13.57 18.21 -13.97
CA VAL A 527 -14.75 18.94 -14.43
C VAL A 527 -15.99 18.55 -13.64
N GLY A 528 -16.90 19.48 -13.47
CA GLY A 528 -18.18 19.27 -12.80
C GLY A 528 -19.32 20.03 -13.48
N THR A 529 -20.52 19.45 -13.47
CA THR A 529 -21.75 20.08 -13.95
C THR A 529 -22.94 19.70 -13.08
N LEU A 530 -23.81 20.66 -12.78
CA LEU A 530 -25.06 20.50 -12.07
C LEU A 530 -26.21 20.93 -12.97
N LEU A 531 -27.03 19.96 -13.35
CA LEU A 531 -28.23 20.13 -14.18
C LEU A 531 -29.46 20.27 -13.29
N GLY A 532 -30.50 20.96 -13.78
CA GLY A 532 -31.76 21.16 -13.06
C GLY A 532 -31.81 22.51 -12.36
N PRO A 533 -31.95 22.57 -11.02
CA PRO A 533 -32.28 23.78 -10.27
C PRO A 533 -31.33 24.97 -10.48
N PRO A 534 -31.80 26.21 -10.21
CA PRO A 534 -30.95 27.38 -10.04
C PRO A 534 -30.19 27.32 -8.70
N ILE A 535 -29.11 28.10 -8.58
CA ILE A 535 -28.25 28.18 -7.38
C ILE A 535 -29.09 28.46 -6.10
N SER A 536 -30.04 29.40 -6.20
CA SER A 536 -30.94 29.81 -5.11
C SER A 536 -31.91 28.73 -4.62
N GLU A 537 -32.02 27.60 -5.33
CA GLU A 537 -32.89 26.46 -5.00
C GLU A 537 -32.11 25.12 -5.03
N THR A 538 -30.78 25.19 -4.97
CA THR A 538 -29.87 24.03 -4.90
C THR A 538 -29.25 23.95 -3.50
N PRO A 539 -29.13 22.73 -2.90
CA PRO A 539 -28.32 22.51 -1.70
C PRO A 539 -26.86 22.96 -1.87
N PRO A 540 -26.29 23.76 -0.95
CA PRO A 540 -24.90 24.23 -1.02
C PRO A 540 -23.83 23.15 -1.20
N ASP A 541 -24.04 21.94 -0.66
CA ASP A 541 -23.10 20.82 -0.76
C ASP A 541 -23.08 20.16 -2.17
N LEU A 542 -24.16 20.32 -2.94
CA LEU A 542 -24.25 19.83 -4.31
C LEU A 542 -23.66 20.81 -5.34
N LEU A 543 -23.64 22.10 -5.01
CA LEU A 543 -22.99 23.14 -5.82
C LEU A 543 -21.46 22.95 -5.85
N PHE A 544 -20.80 23.69 -6.72
CA PHE A 544 -19.34 23.67 -6.86
C PHE A 544 -18.69 24.89 -6.22
N LEU A 545 -17.61 24.64 -5.48
CA LEU A 545 -16.69 25.64 -4.93
C LEU A 545 -15.27 25.14 -5.18
N ALA A 546 -14.33 26.07 -5.34
CA ALA A 546 -12.92 25.79 -5.58
C ALA A 546 -12.01 26.59 -4.61
N GLY A 547 -10.71 26.35 -4.70
CA GLY A 547 -9.69 26.96 -3.84
C GLY A 547 -9.22 26.05 -2.69
N GLY A 548 -7.97 26.24 -2.26
CA GLY A 548 -7.35 25.50 -1.16
C GLY A 548 -6.52 24.28 -1.57
N GLY A 549 -6.04 23.53 -0.57
CA GLY A 549 -4.92 22.57 -0.66
C GLY A 549 -5.09 21.31 -1.54
N ALA A 550 -6.25 21.15 -2.16
CA ALA A 550 -6.62 20.06 -3.08
C ALA A 550 -7.36 20.56 -4.35
N SER A 551 -7.45 21.88 -4.54
CA SER A 551 -8.11 22.57 -5.65
C SER A 551 -7.10 23.56 -6.26
N VAL A 552 -7.33 24.88 -6.16
CA VAL A 552 -6.39 25.93 -6.55
C VAL A 552 -5.60 26.40 -5.32
N ARG A 553 -4.33 25.98 -5.18
CA ARG A 553 -3.48 26.41 -4.06
C ARG A 553 -3.07 27.87 -4.21
N GLY A 554 -3.17 28.64 -3.13
CA GLY A 554 -2.92 30.09 -3.08
C GLY A 554 -4.17 30.86 -2.67
N TYR A 555 -5.34 30.39 -3.08
CA TYR A 555 -6.64 30.89 -2.65
C TYR A 555 -7.12 30.18 -1.37
N GLY A 556 -8.09 30.78 -0.70
CA GLY A 556 -8.79 30.21 0.47
C GLY A 556 -9.51 28.89 0.17
N PHE A 557 -9.91 28.16 1.21
CA PHE A 557 -10.60 26.88 1.04
C PHE A 557 -12.08 27.10 0.71
N LYS A 558 -12.54 26.53 -0.41
CA LYS A 558 -13.90 26.74 -0.95
C LYS A 558 -14.26 28.21 -1.26
N THR A 559 -13.33 29.16 -1.27
CA THR A 559 -13.65 30.61 -1.44
C THR A 559 -13.94 31.02 -2.89
N ILE A 560 -13.52 30.22 -3.87
CA ILE A 560 -13.79 30.48 -5.29
C ILE A 560 -15.21 29.99 -5.62
N GLY A 561 -16.09 30.93 -6.00
CA GLY A 561 -17.49 30.69 -6.33
C GLY A 561 -18.14 31.87 -7.05
N ILE A 562 -19.47 31.88 -7.09
CA ILE A 562 -20.29 32.92 -7.71
C ILE A 562 -20.74 33.94 -6.66
N THR A 563 -20.49 35.23 -6.88
CA THR A 563 -21.00 36.29 -6.00
C THR A 563 -22.52 36.42 -6.13
N ALA A 564 -23.22 36.26 -5.00
CA ALA A 564 -24.67 36.46 -4.90
C ALA A 564 -25.03 37.95 -4.82
N ALA A 565 -26.32 38.26 -4.99
CA ALA A 565 -26.83 39.64 -5.05
C ALA A 565 -26.64 40.48 -3.77
N ASN A 566 -26.24 39.87 -2.66
CA ASN A 566 -25.90 40.52 -1.39
C ASN A 566 -24.38 40.73 -1.19
N GLY A 567 -23.54 40.29 -2.14
CA GLY A 567 -22.08 40.39 -2.08
C GLY A 567 -21.37 39.19 -1.44
N GLN A 568 -22.09 38.20 -0.92
CA GLN A 568 -21.48 36.95 -0.42
C GLN A 568 -21.19 35.96 -1.55
N THR A 569 -20.18 35.12 -1.40
CA THR A 569 -19.92 33.98 -2.29
C THR A 569 -21.00 32.90 -2.13
N ALA A 570 -21.33 32.23 -3.23
CA ALA A 570 -22.16 31.03 -3.30
C ALA A 570 -21.53 30.00 -4.26
N GLY A 571 -21.92 28.74 -4.16
CA GLY A 571 -21.46 27.71 -5.10
C GLY A 571 -22.06 27.85 -6.51
N GLY A 572 -21.30 27.45 -7.53
CA GLY A 572 -21.72 27.45 -8.94
C GLY A 572 -22.33 26.15 -9.44
N ARG A 573 -22.80 26.17 -10.69
CA ARG A 573 -23.42 25.04 -11.41
C ARG A 573 -22.47 24.33 -12.37
N SER A 574 -21.26 24.86 -12.59
CA SER A 574 -20.17 24.13 -13.24
C SER A 574 -18.82 24.38 -12.56
N LEU A 575 -17.88 23.46 -12.77
CA LEU A 575 -16.52 23.50 -12.23
C LEU A 575 -15.52 23.09 -13.31
N LEU A 576 -14.40 23.81 -13.37
CA LEU A 576 -13.17 23.36 -14.01
C LEU A 576 -12.03 23.51 -13.00
N GLU A 577 -11.20 22.47 -12.85
CA GLU A 577 -9.91 22.54 -12.17
C GLU A 577 -8.81 21.89 -13.02
N GLY A 578 -7.60 22.42 -12.96
CA GLY A 578 -6.40 21.81 -13.52
C GLY A 578 -5.22 21.99 -12.57
N SER A 579 -4.28 21.03 -12.57
CA SER A 579 -3.02 21.19 -11.85
C SER A 579 -1.89 20.46 -12.58
N VAL A 580 -0.73 21.09 -12.64
CA VAL A 580 0.50 20.56 -13.22
C VAL A 580 1.62 20.71 -12.22
N GLU A 581 2.23 19.60 -11.81
CA GLU A 581 3.37 19.58 -10.88
C GLU A 581 4.62 18.99 -11.55
N LEU A 582 5.73 19.72 -11.50
CA LEU A 582 7.07 19.18 -11.74
C LEU A 582 7.68 18.73 -10.41
N ARG A 583 7.64 17.43 -10.14
CA ARG A 583 8.18 16.80 -8.92
C ARG A 583 9.61 16.33 -9.18
N GLN A 584 10.57 16.74 -8.35
CA GLN A 584 11.98 16.35 -8.45
C GLN A 584 12.50 15.77 -7.13
N ARG A 585 12.91 14.50 -7.14
CA ARG A 585 13.65 13.87 -6.03
C ARG A 585 15.16 14.06 -6.21
N PHE A 586 15.84 14.41 -5.11
CA PHE A 586 17.29 14.57 -5.05
C PHE A 586 17.95 13.34 -4.41
N GLY A 587 19.23 13.44 -4.04
CA GLY A 587 19.92 12.39 -3.28
C GLY A 587 19.27 12.14 -1.92
N GLY A 588 19.11 10.87 -1.54
CA GLY A 588 18.52 10.47 -0.26
C GLY A 588 17.00 10.62 -0.21
N ASN A 589 16.50 11.23 0.88
CA ASN A 589 15.08 11.29 1.22
C ASN A 589 14.44 12.66 0.99
N PHE A 590 15.06 13.55 0.21
CA PHE A 590 14.51 14.89 -0.07
C PHE A 590 14.13 15.09 -1.54
N GLY A 591 13.16 15.95 -1.77
CA GLY A 591 12.76 16.43 -3.09
C GLY A 591 12.14 17.83 -3.02
N ALA A 592 11.92 18.42 -4.18
CA ALA A 592 11.16 19.65 -4.37
C ALA A 592 10.05 19.44 -5.40
N VAL A 593 9.07 20.33 -5.40
CA VAL A 593 7.99 20.42 -6.39
C VAL A 593 7.87 21.87 -6.82
N ALA A 594 7.60 22.10 -8.10
CA ALA A 594 7.04 23.35 -8.60
C ALA A 594 5.68 23.05 -9.23
N PHE A 595 4.69 23.91 -9.00
CA PHE A 595 3.32 23.65 -9.46
C PHE A 595 2.61 24.90 -9.96
N VAL A 596 1.66 24.67 -10.86
CA VAL A 596 0.64 25.63 -11.30
C VAL A 596 -0.71 24.93 -11.18
N ASP A 597 -1.62 25.53 -10.44
CA ASP A 597 -3.02 25.13 -10.33
C ASP A 597 -3.89 26.20 -11.01
N VAL A 598 -4.98 25.78 -11.63
CA VAL A 598 -5.98 26.66 -12.23
C VAL A 598 -7.38 26.17 -11.85
N GLY A 599 -8.33 27.08 -11.73
CA GLY A 599 -9.73 26.72 -11.56
C GLY A 599 -10.67 27.86 -11.86
N THR A 600 -11.93 27.51 -12.13
CA THR A 600 -13.04 28.46 -12.22
C THR A 600 -14.35 27.75 -11.91
N VAL A 601 -15.34 28.52 -11.44
CA VAL A 601 -16.66 28.06 -11.03
C VAL A 601 -17.70 28.86 -11.80
N GLY A 602 -18.51 28.18 -12.62
CA GLY A 602 -19.47 28.82 -13.52
C GLY A 602 -20.88 28.90 -12.92
N SER A 603 -21.62 29.96 -13.23
CA SER A 603 -23.01 30.15 -12.78
C SER A 603 -23.99 29.29 -13.57
N ASP A 604 -23.64 28.92 -14.80
CA ASP A 604 -24.39 28.01 -15.64
C ASP A 604 -23.92 26.56 -15.55
N SER A 605 -24.81 25.63 -15.92
CA SER A 605 -24.53 24.18 -15.95
C SER A 605 -23.40 23.81 -16.92
N PHE A 606 -23.20 24.62 -17.95
CA PHE A 606 -22.15 24.47 -18.96
C PHE A 606 -21.51 25.85 -19.15
N SER A 607 -20.39 26.09 -18.46
CA SER A 607 -19.58 27.32 -18.61
C SER A 607 -19.22 27.57 -20.09
N GLY A 608 -19.22 28.85 -20.47
CA GLY A 608 -18.77 29.31 -21.79
C GLY A 608 -17.24 29.39 -21.91
N PHE A 609 -16.52 29.19 -20.81
CA PHE A 609 -15.15 29.66 -20.57
C PHE A 609 -15.02 31.19 -20.63
N ASP A 610 -16.12 31.90 -20.34
CA ASP A 610 -16.18 33.37 -20.23
C ASP A 610 -15.98 33.84 -18.78
N GLU A 611 -16.02 32.91 -17.80
CA GLU A 611 -15.80 33.18 -16.37
C GLU A 611 -14.30 33.35 -16.03
N ASP A 612 -14.00 34.23 -15.07
CA ASP A 612 -12.62 34.51 -14.64
C ASP A 612 -11.91 33.25 -14.12
N LEU A 613 -10.67 33.04 -14.57
CA LEU A 613 -9.85 31.88 -14.25
C LEU A 613 -8.86 32.19 -13.13
N GLN A 614 -9.09 31.65 -11.94
CA GLN A 614 -8.19 31.78 -10.80
C GLN A 614 -6.95 30.90 -11.02
N VAL A 615 -5.76 31.47 -10.83
CA VAL A 615 -4.48 30.79 -11.09
C VAL A 615 -3.58 30.87 -9.87
N GLY A 616 -3.22 29.71 -9.33
CA GLY A 616 -2.30 29.56 -8.21
C GLY A 616 -0.94 29.02 -8.68
N VAL A 617 0.15 29.62 -8.21
CA VAL A 617 1.52 29.12 -8.51
C VAL A 617 2.28 28.87 -7.22
N GLY A 618 3.16 27.87 -7.19
CA GLY A 618 3.90 27.59 -5.97
C GLY A 618 5.08 26.64 -6.07
N LEU A 619 5.76 26.53 -4.94
CA LEU A 619 6.91 25.67 -4.72
C LEU A 619 6.69 24.86 -3.44
N GLY A 620 7.20 23.63 -3.42
CA GLY A 620 7.10 22.76 -2.25
C GLY A 620 8.33 21.90 -2.03
N VAL A 621 8.48 21.40 -0.81
CA VAL A 621 9.49 20.42 -0.42
C VAL A 621 8.83 19.09 -0.06
N ARG A 622 9.57 17.99 -0.23
CA ARG A 622 9.13 16.63 0.06
C ARG A 622 10.18 15.90 0.90
N TYR A 623 9.75 15.28 2.00
CA TYR A 623 10.57 14.34 2.76
C TYR A 623 10.00 12.92 2.63
N TYR A 624 10.70 12.06 1.90
CA TYR A 624 10.25 10.71 1.56
C TYR A 624 10.44 9.75 2.73
N THR A 625 9.34 9.25 3.29
CA THR A 625 9.32 8.25 4.38
C THR A 625 8.81 6.90 3.89
N GLY A 626 8.90 5.86 4.74
CA GLY A 626 8.27 4.56 4.49
C GLY A 626 6.73 4.57 4.54
N LEU A 627 6.11 5.70 4.89
CA LEU A 627 4.66 5.93 4.89
C LEU A 627 4.21 6.85 3.73
N GLY A 628 5.11 7.15 2.79
CA GLY A 628 4.91 8.16 1.73
C GLY A 628 5.69 9.46 2.01
N PRO A 629 5.62 10.43 1.08
CA PRO A 629 6.27 11.73 1.26
C PRO A 629 5.49 12.61 2.26
N ILE A 630 6.19 13.28 3.16
CA ILE A 630 5.66 14.44 3.89
C ILE A 630 5.82 15.66 2.99
N ARG A 631 4.75 16.44 2.79
CA ARG A 631 4.74 17.66 1.98
C ARG A 631 4.67 18.93 2.83
N LEU A 632 5.37 19.96 2.35
CA LEU A 632 5.16 21.36 2.70
C LEU A 632 5.18 22.16 1.39
N ASP A 633 4.06 22.77 1.04
CA ASP A 633 3.85 23.58 -0.17
C ASP A 633 3.62 25.04 0.24
N VAL A 634 4.15 25.99 -0.54
CA VAL A 634 3.84 27.43 -0.46
C VAL A 634 3.33 27.87 -1.81
N ALA A 635 2.17 28.55 -1.83
CA ALA A 635 1.51 29.00 -3.05
C ALA A 635 1.13 30.48 -2.97
N ILE A 636 1.01 31.11 -4.13
CA ILE A 636 0.67 32.52 -4.32
C ILE A 636 -0.46 32.58 -5.38
N PRO A 637 -1.60 33.22 -5.09
CA PRO A 637 -2.60 33.53 -6.11
C PRO A 637 -2.05 34.60 -7.06
N LEU A 638 -2.20 34.40 -8.37
CA LEU A 638 -1.75 35.38 -9.37
C LEU A 638 -2.72 36.55 -9.56
N ASP A 639 -4.01 36.31 -9.29
CA ASP A 639 -5.07 37.31 -9.34
C ASP A 639 -5.94 37.17 -8.08
N PRO A 640 -5.49 37.70 -6.92
CA PRO A 640 -6.22 37.66 -5.66
C PRO A 640 -7.38 38.67 -5.64
N GLY A 641 -8.51 38.28 -5.06
CA GLY A 641 -9.58 39.21 -4.70
C GLY A 641 -9.17 40.19 -3.59
N SER A 642 -10.08 41.10 -3.23
CA SER A 642 -9.86 42.10 -2.15
C SER A 642 -9.52 41.49 -0.79
N ASP A 643 -9.95 40.25 -0.57
CA ASP A 643 -9.95 39.56 0.73
C ASP A 643 -9.09 38.28 0.70
N ASP A 644 -8.46 37.95 -0.45
CA ASP A 644 -7.54 36.82 -0.59
C ASP A 644 -6.17 37.09 0.07
N ALA A 645 -5.62 36.07 0.73
CA ALA A 645 -4.28 36.15 1.31
C ALA A 645 -3.19 36.14 0.23
N GLY A 646 -2.18 37.02 0.35
CA GLY A 646 -1.09 37.13 -0.63
C GLY A 646 -0.17 35.90 -0.74
N PHE A 647 -0.30 34.91 0.14
CA PHE A 647 0.24 33.56 -0.01
C PHE A 647 -0.48 32.58 0.93
N ALA A 648 -0.43 31.29 0.60
CA ALA A 648 -0.93 30.20 1.44
C ALA A 648 0.16 29.13 1.68
N ILE A 649 0.10 28.44 2.82
CA ILE A 649 1.00 27.33 3.18
C ILE A 649 0.16 26.08 3.43
N TYR A 650 0.56 24.95 2.85
CA TYR A 650 -0.11 23.66 3.02
C TYR A 650 0.88 22.58 3.47
N ALA A 651 0.53 21.79 4.48
CA ALA A 651 1.33 20.66 4.96
C ALA A 651 0.52 19.36 4.94
N GLY A 652 1.18 18.20 4.86
CA GLY A 652 0.48 16.91 4.90
C GLY A 652 1.35 15.70 4.58
N ILE A 653 0.69 14.55 4.39
CA ILE A 653 1.30 13.27 4.00
C ILE A 653 0.71 12.83 2.66
N GLY A 654 1.55 12.27 1.78
CA GLY A 654 1.24 12.01 0.38
C GLY A 654 1.65 13.16 -0.54
N GLN A 655 1.62 12.89 -1.85
CA GLN A 655 1.63 13.96 -2.86
C GLN A 655 0.28 14.69 -2.85
N ALA A 656 0.18 15.84 -3.54
CA ALA A 656 -1.06 16.61 -3.60
C ALA A 656 -2.21 15.85 -4.29
N PHE A 657 -1.88 14.99 -5.27
CA PHE A 657 -2.80 14.12 -5.99
C PHE A 657 -2.11 12.90 -6.60
#